data_AF-A0A8J5H336-F1
#
_entry.id   AF-A0A8J5H336-F1
#
_cell.length_a   1.000
_cell.length_b   1.000
_cell.length_c   1.000
_cell.angle_alpha   90.00
_cell.angle_beta   90.00
_cell.angle_gamma   90.00
#
_symmetry.space_group_name_H-M   'P 1'
#
loop_
_entity.id
_entity.type
_entity.pdbx_description
1 polymer ?
#
loop_
_entity_poly.entity_id
_entity_poly.type
_entity_poly.pdbx_seq_one_letter_code
_entity_poly.pdbx_strand_id
1 'polypeptide(L)'
;MPSSATSDPPPSPSINTAAPATGDDLQPFFVLHKALSRNPEKKVPASAKRKIDLSTSSPTSADKLAVGPNHAIYEQLRLDAFNIVWSKIDSTINEVLRQINVSVFDEVHKWVLESFSIIKSCYLTSALEIHSHYPLGNDVICKQIPTAMLLTKNAEFVDYLLTFQELRDYLKSMGFHVANLSALDFSAKYGIAGCLRSLLRQLVMMTPDVADFSVLFSWYSEPDNYDHPIIIAIDDMERCSGLVLADFIRMLSDWVSKLPVIFVMGAASSNTSRKFLPSDALQHLQPCEFTLASPFQRMNALVEAVLVKSCCGFTIGHEVAVFLRNYFLGHDATITSFIKALKLACAEHFSMETMSFLVVHMLDVNYEVSLLGKCKLLPVSVLTHAFDLPSCKREKDSESSSDALATGLSELRRLLKNWASVILCLYEVGKLKKMQLLDIFCEATDSRLSRLRSSNNKLGRVSSNSKNLIDGRLASNGHSISQLIHTVRELPVASLCKVLDLWSIHTEEMDEIHSKIQELHLMVQSTKSCTDFQEKQIDCHRMKNSSGVGKTSFSGNDKAAALLDDMVRKFLIPVESRRFHEVVCFRDVGTLRTALIGNPRREIQVNLLKSNSYIRCGCCSSSDNALSPTMHDSSVMYNLAQEYGDLINLRDWYHAFRETVLRGRNNLKCRSPVSKKARLASESEASIQARFCSAVIELQITGLLRMPSKRRPDFVQRIAFGL
;
A
#
# COMPACT_ATOMS: atom_id res chain seq x y z
N MET A 1 39.10 -19.89 -67.95
CA MET A 1 40.32 -19.08 -68.14
C MET A 1 39.90 -17.69 -68.59
N PRO A 2 40.59 -16.60 -68.20
CA PRO A 2 41.59 -16.38 -67.12
C PRO A 2 41.11 -15.28 -66.12
N SER A 3 41.84 -14.73 -65.15
CA SER A 3 42.75 -15.16 -64.07
C SER A 3 43.41 -13.89 -63.46
N SER A 4 43.71 -13.91 -62.14
CA SER A 4 44.73 -13.12 -61.38
C SER A 4 44.66 -11.57 -61.35
N ALA A 5 44.56 -10.85 -60.22
CA ALA A 5 45.36 -10.74 -58.98
C ALA A 5 46.55 -9.75 -59.08
N THR A 6 46.56 -8.72 -58.19
CA THR A 6 47.71 -7.96 -57.61
C THR A 6 47.12 -6.86 -56.70
N SER A 7 47.19 -6.87 -55.35
CA SER A 7 48.30 -6.80 -54.37
C SER A 7 48.79 -5.37 -54.02
N ASP A 8 48.41 -4.96 -52.80
CA ASP A 8 49.02 -4.05 -51.80
C ASP A 8 49.28 -2.55 -52.06
N PRO A 9 49.14 -1.74 -50.99
CA PRO A 9 50.34 -1.10 -50.44
C PRO A 9 50.46 -1.20 -48.89
N PRO A 10 51.67 -1.45 -48.35
CA PRO A 10 52.06 -1.15 -46.97
C PRO A 10 53.20 -0.10 -46.96
N PRO A 11 53.82 0.24 -45.81
CA PRO A 11 53.31 0.43 -44.45
C PRO A 11 53.74 1.80 -43.86
N SER A 12 53.22 2.16 -42.68
CA SER A 12 53.98 3.00 -41.74
C SER A 12 53.65 2.62 -40.29
N PRO A 13 54.65 2.40 -39.42
CA PRO A 13 54.46 1.81 -38.10
C PRO A 13 54.37 2.80 -36.92
N SER A 14 53.54 2.41 -35.96
CA SER A 14 53.67 2.47 -34.49
C SER A 14 53.98 3.79 -33.74
N ILE A 15 53.01 4.25 -32.96
CA ILE A 15 53.19 4.58 -31.52
C ILE A 15 51.99 4.02 -30.73
N ASN A 16 52.30 3.22 -29.70
CA ASN A 16 51.38 2.59 -28.77
C ASN A 16 50.80 3.58 -27.75
N THR A 17 49.49 3.55 -27.49
CA THR A 17 48.96 3.83 -26.14
C THR A 17 47.68 3.03 -25.88
N ALA A 18 47.61 2.44 -24.70
CA ALA A 18 46.66 1.40 -24.28
C ALA A 18 45.24 1.91 -23.96
N ALA A 19 44.32 0.94 -23.90
CA ALA A 19 42.86 1.02 -23.81
C ALA A 19 42.27 1.83 -22.62
N PRO A 20 41.00 2.28 -22.73
CA PRO A 20 40.25 2.94 -21.67
C PRO A 20 39.51 1.92 -20.78
N ALA A 21 39.59 2.10 -19.46
CA ALA A 21 38.86 1.33 -18.46
C ALA A 21 37.67 2.15 -17.93
N THR A 22 36.48 1.53 -17.96
CA THR A 22 35.41 1.45 -16.92
C THR A 22 35.50 2.41 -15.74
N GLY A 23 34.46 3.08 -15.23
CA GLY A 23 33.02 2.84 -15.21
C GLY A 23 32.50 3.56 -13.95
N ASP A 24 31.55 4.48 -14.10
CA ASP A 24 31.01 5.30 -13.01
C ASP A 24 30.09 4.46 -12.10
N ASP A 25 30.65 3.90 -11.01
CA ASP A 25 29.89 3.39 -9.87
C ASP A 25 29.71 4.51 -8.84
N LEU A 26 28.57 5.21 -8.91
CA LEU A 26 28.11 6.09 -7.83
C LEU A 26 27.54 5.24 -6.68
N GLN A 27 28.37 4.87 -5.72
CA GLN A 27 27.89 4.36 -4.43
C GLN A 27 27.31 5.50 -3.56
N PRO A 28 26.20 5.28 -2.84
CA PRO A 28 25.72 6.21 -1.82
C PRO A 28 26.69 6.21 -0.62
N PHE A 29 27.26 7.38 -0.32
CA PHE A 29 28.12 7.58 0.84
C PHE A 29 27.32 7.49 2.15
N PHE A 30 27.53 6.42 2.91
CA PHE A 30 27.17 6.37 4.32
C PHE A 30 28.34 6.95 5.14
N VAL A 31 28.12 8.10 5.80
CA VAL A 31 29.07 8.63 6.79
C VAL A 31 28.85 7.89 8.11
N LEU A 32 29.47 6.72 8.24
CA LEU A 32 29.78 6.11 9.52
C LEU A 32 31.29 6.14 9.69
N HIS A 33 31.78 6.89 10.67
CA HIS A 33 33.21 6.93 11.00
C HIS A 33 33.70 5.50 11.33
N LYS A 34 34.50 4.93 10.43
CA LYS A 34 35.19 3.67 10.65
C LYS A 34 36.26 3.90 11.72
N ALA A 35 36.11 3.28 12.89
CA ALA A 35 37.15 3.30 13.92
C ALA A 35 38.41 2.61 13.39
N LEU A 36 39.56 3.29 13.48
CA LEU A 36 40.88 2.79 13.09
C LEU A 36 41.22 1.47 13.81
N SER A 37 41.62 0.46 13.05
CA SER A 37 42.12 -0.83 13.56
C SER A 37 43.49 -0.65 14.24
N ARG A 38 43.58 -0.94 15.54
CA ARG A 38 44.87 -1.04 16.26
C ARG A 38 45.42 -2.47 16.14
N ASN A 39 46.67 -2.59 15.67
CA ASN A 39 47.46 -3.82 15.73
C ASN A 39 47.72 -4.27 17.18
N PRO A 40 47.86 -5.58 17.43
CA PRO A 40 47.97 -6.14 18.78
C PRO A 40 49.43 -6.22 19.21
N GLU A 41 49.79 -5.68 20.37
CA GLU A 41 50.82 -6.23 21.27
C GLU A 41 50.98 -5.35 22.53
N LYS A 42 50.45 -5.83 23.66
CA LYS A 42 51.03 -5.83 25.03
C LYS A 42 49.94 -5.98 26.10
N LYS A 43 50.27 -6.76 27.12
CA LYS A 43 49.40 -7.40 28.12
C LYS A 43 48.98 -6.47 29.30
N VAL A 44 47.68 -6.58 29.66
CA VAL A 44 47.05 -6.60 31.03
C VAL A 44 46.90 -5.23 31.76
N PRO A 45 45.88 -4.94 32.64
CA PRO A 45 44.88 -5.80 33.34
C PRO A 45 43.38 -5.40 33.21
N ALA A 46 42.53 -6.24 33.82
CA ALA A 46 41.07 -6.19 33.83
C ALA A 46 40.45 -4.98 34.56
N SER A 47 39.47 -4.32 33.93
CA SER A 47 38.40 -3.57 34.62
C SER A 47 37.20 -3.28 33.71
N ALA A 48 36.01 -3.68 34.15
CA ALA A 48 34.66 -3.17 33.84
C ALA A 48 34.26 -2.87 32.37
N LYS A 49 33.63 -3.85 31.70
CA LYS A 49 32.81 -3.60 30.50
C LYS A 49 31.50 -2.92 30.91
N ARG A 50 31.36 -1.61 30.67
CA ARG A 50 30.06 -0.94 30.57
C ARG A 50 29.51 -1.14 29.15
N LYS A 51 28.43 -1.90 29.04
CA LYS A 51 27.64 -2.09 27.82
C LYS A 51 26.81 -0.81 27.61
N ILE A 52 26.98 -0.14 26.48
CA ILE A 52 26.14 1.00 26.09
C ILE A 52 24.97 0.40 25.30
N ASP A 53 23.78 0.39 25.89
CA ASP A 53 22.52 0.10 25.20
C ASP A 53 22.10 1.33 24.40
N LEU A 54 21.99 1.19 23.08
CA LEU A 54 21.22 2.11 22.25
C LEU A 54 19.75 1.67 22.29
N SER A 55 19.00 2.20 23.26
CA SER A 55 17.54 2.22 23.22
C SER A 55 17.08 3.64 22.89
N THR A 56 16.34 3.76 21.79
CA THR A 56 15.64 4.96 21.33
C THR A 56 14.65 5.43 22.39
N SER A 57 14.87 6.65 22.90
CA SER A 57 14.01 7.33 23.86
C SER A 57 12.78 7.93 23.16
N SER A 58 11.59 7.43 23.48
CA SER A 58 10.32 8.12 23.24
C SER A 58 10.07 9.19 24.34
N PRO A 59 9.27 10.24 24.09
CA PRO A 59 9.12 11.34 25.02
C PRO A 59 8.19 10.96 26.19
N THR A 60 8.73 11.13 27.40
CA THR A 60 8.08 11.25 28.72
C THR A 60 6.54 11.32 28.74
N SER A 61 5.89 10.21 29.08
CA SER A 61 4.81 10.20 30.07
C SER A 61 5.36 9.62 31.37
N ALA A 62 5.26 10.40 32.44
CA ALA A 62 5.61 9.96 33.78
C ALA A 62 4.54 8.99 34.27
N ASP A 63 4.78 7.69 34.10
CA ASP A 63 4.26 6.60 34.94
C ASP A 63 4.91 5.28 34.48
N LYS A 64 6.22 5.13 34.74
CA LYS A 64 6.87 3.81 34.73
C LYS A 64 6.89 3.29 36.16
N LEU A 65 5.79 2.66 36.55
CA LEU A 65 5.77 1.75 37.69
C LEU A 65 6.81 0.62 37.48
N ALA A 66 7.42 0.22 38.58
CA ALA A 66 8.56 -0.70 38.67
C ALA A 66 8.49 -1.91 37.72
N VAL A 67 9.58 -2.13 36.98
CA VAL A 67 9.79 -3.28 36.08
C VAL A 67 9.82 -4.57 36.91
N GLY A 68 8.70 -5.28 36.97
CA GLY A 68 8.60 -6.62 37.55
C GLY A 68 8.83 -7.73 36.52
N PRO A 69 9.16 -8.97 36.95
CA PRO A 69 9.46 -10.12 36.07
C PRO A 69 8.29 -10.55 35.16
N ASN A 70 7.05 -10.11 35.45
CA ASN A 70 5.87 -10.45 34.67
C ASN A 70 5.75 -9.65 33.36
N HIS A 71 6.39 -8.47 33.23
CA HIS A 71 6.24 -7.63 32.04
C HIS A 71 6.83 -8.29 30.78
N ALA A 72 7.99 -8.94 30.90
CA ALA A 72 8.63 -9.63 29.78
C ALA A 72 7.78 -10.81 29.25
N ILE A 73 7.04 -11.49 30.14
CA ILE A 73 6.14 -12.57 29.75
C ILE A 73 4.98 -12.02 28.92
N TYR A 74 4.33 -10.94 29.35
CA TYR A 74 3.24 -10.32 28.58
C TYR A 74 3.70 -9.67 27.29
N GLU A 75 4.92 -9.13 27.25
CA GLU A 75 5.52 -8.64 26.01
C GLU A 75 5.71 -9.76 25.00
N GLN A 76 6.24 -10.92 25.42
CA GLN A 76 6.35 -12.09 24.56
C GLN A 76 4.98 -12.60 24.10
N LEU A 77 3.99 -12.69 25.00
CA LEU A 77 2.63 -13.12 24.65
C LEU A 77 1.98 -12.20 23.61
N ARG A 78 2.24 -10.88 23.68
CA ARG A 78 1.75 -9.92 22.69
C ARG A 78 2.46 -10.06 21.34
N LEU A 79 3.76 -10.32 21.35
CA LEU A 79 4.52 -10.58 20.13
C LEU A 79 4.04 -11.88 19.45
N ASP A 80 3.84 -12.94 20.21
CA ASP A 80 3.32 -14.21 19.72
C ASP A 80 1.89 -14.02 19.17
N ALA A 81 1.06 -13.26 19.87
CA ALA A 81 -0.29 -12.90 19.42
C ALA A 81 -0.28 -12.13 18.10
N PHE A 82 0.60 -11.13 17.96
CA PHE A 82 0.79 -10.41 16.71
C PHE A 82 1.18 -11.35 15.56
N ASN A 83 2.14 -12.26 15.78
CA ASN A 83 2.58 -13.18 14.73
C ASN A 83 1.45 -14.12 14.27
N ILE A 84 0.66 -14.65 15.21
CA ILE A 84 -0.50 -15.51 14.90
C ILE A 84 -1.56 -14.73 14.11
N VAL A 85 -1.93 -13.56 14.61
CA VAL A 85 -2.98 -12.71 14.01
C VAL A 85 -2.54 -12.23 12.63
N TRP A 86 -1.32 -11.70 12.49
CA TRP A 86 -0.80 -11.22 11.21
C TRP A 86 -0.62 -12.35 10.21
N SER A 87 -0.11 -13.52 10.61
CA SER A 87 0.02 -14.66 9.70
C SER A 87 -1.33 -15.07 9.10
N LYS A 88 -2.41 -15.00 9.88
CA LYS A 88 -3.77 -15.29 9.41
C LYS A 88 -4.32 -14.20 8.49
N ILE A 89 -4.04 -12.93 8.80
CA ILE A 89 -4.38 -11.80 7.93
C ILE A 89 -3.65 -11.95 6.58
N ASP A 90 -2.34 -12.18 6.62
CA ASP A 90 -1.48 -12.29 5.43
C ASP A 90 -1.90 -13.47 4.55
N SER A 91 -2.16 -14.66 5.13
CA SER A 91 -2.67 -15.81 4.38
C SER A 91 -4.02 -15.52 3.73
N THR A 92 -4.91 -14.81 4.42
CA THR A 92 -6.23 -14.40 3.89
C THR A 92 -6.06 -13.42 2.73
N ILE A 93 -5.17 -12.44 2.86
CA ILE A 93 -4.87 -11.46 1.80
C ILE A 93 -4.35 -12.16 0.55
N ASN A 94 -3.35 -13.03 0.71
CA ASN A 94 -2.76 -13.76 -0.41
C ASN A 94 -3.81 -14.65 -1.10
N GLU A 95 -4.67 -15.33 -0.34
CA GLU A 95 -5.76 -16.12 -0.91
C GLU A 95 -6.74 -15.28 -1.71
N VAL A 96 -7.20 -14.15 -1.15
CA VAL A 96 -8.14 -13.24 -1.82
C VAL A 96 -7.54 -12.67 -3.10
N LEU A 97 -6.29 -12.21 -3.07
CA LEU A 97 -5.61 -11.67 -4.24
C LEU A 97 -5.43 -12.73 -5.33
N ARG A 98 -5.13 -13.97 -4.95
CA ARG A 98 -5.06 -15.10 -5.88
C ARG A 98 -6.42 -15.37 -6.53
N GLN A 99 -7.47 -15.54 -5.72
CA GLN A 99 -8.84 -15.85 -6.19
C GLN A 99 -9.38 -14.80 -7.18
N ILE A 100 -9.06 -13.53 -7.00
CA ILE A 100 -9.48 -12.45 -7.90
C ILE A 100 -8.92 -12.61 -9.31
N ASN A 101 -7.73 -13.20 -9.47
CA ASN A 101 -7.05 -13.29 -10.77
C ASN A 101 -7.25 -14.67 -11.45
N VAL A 102 -7.74 -15.70 -10.74
CA VAL A 102 -7.90 -17.06 -11.29
C VAL A 102 -8.69 -17.07 -12.59
N SER A 103 -9.83 -16.37 -12.66
CA SER A 103 -10.66 -16.35 -13.86
C SER A 103 -9.93 -15.77 -15.07
N VAL A 104 -9.11 -14.73 -14.86
CA VAL A 104 -8.33 -14.12 -15.94
C VAL A 104 -7.19 -15.05 -16.36
N PHE A 105 -6.58 -15.76 -15.42
CA PHE A 105 -5.54 -16.75 -15.74
C PHE A 105 -6.09 -17.89 -16.59
N ASP A 106 -7.30 -18.36 -16.29
CA ASP A 106 -8.00 -19.39 -17.07
C ASP A 106 -8.36 -18.88 -18.48
N GLU A 107 -8.84 -17.64 -18.60
CA GLU A 107 -9.11 -16.99 -19.88
C GLU A 107 -7.85 -16.86 -20.74
N VAL A 108 -6.74 -16.40 -20.14
CA VAL A 108 -5.44 -16.28 -20.82
C VAL A 108 -4.94 -17.65 -21.25
N HIS A 109 -5.01 -18.67 -20.39
CA HIS A 109 -4.61 -20.03 -20.71
C HIS A 109 -5.41 -20.58 -21.90
N LYS A 110 -6.74 -20.46 -21.88
CA LYS A 110 -7.59 -20.90 -22.99
C LYS A 110 -7.23 -20.19 -24.30
N TRP A 111 -7.03 -18.88 -24.24
CA TRP A 111 -6.64 -18.08 -25.41
C TRP A 111 -5.26 -18.45 -25.94
N VAL A 112 -4.29 -18.76 -25.08
CA VAL A 112 -2.96 -19.23 -25.49
C VAL A 112 -3.07 -20.54 -26.28
N LEU A 113 -3.90 -21.49 -25.83
CA LEU A 113 -4.12 -22.76 -26.53
C LEU A 113 -4.80 -22.57 -27.89
N GLU A 114 -5.81 -21.71 -27.97
CA GLU A 114 -6.50 -21.36 -29.22
C GLU A 114 -5.52 -20.71 -30.20
N SER A 115 -4.73 -19.74 -29.71
CA SER A 115 -3.71 -19.05 -30.51
C SER A 115 -2.65 -20.03 -30.99
N PHE A 116 -2.13 -20.88 -30.11
CA PHE A 116 -1.13 -21.88 -30.48
C PHE A 116 -1.65 -22.86 -31.55
N SER A 117 -2.91 -23.28 -31.45
CA SER A 117 -3.55 -24.14 -32.46
C SER A 117 -3.62 -23.47 -33.84
N ILE A 118 -3.90 -22.16 -33.87
CA ILE A 118 -3.90 -21.38 -35.12
C ILE A 118 -2.48 -21.34 -35.70
N ILE A 119 -1.47 -21.00 -34.90
CA ILE A 119 -0.08 -20.96 -35.39
C ILE A 119 0.33 -22.35 -35.91
N LYS A 120 0.03 -23.43 -35.17
CA LYS A 120 0.29 -24.83 -35.55
C LYS A 120 -0.34 -25.21 -36.89
N SER A 121 -1.56 -24.74 -37.17
CA SER A 121 -2.21 -24.98 -38.47
C SER A 121 -1.48 -24.30 -39.63
N CYS A 122 -0.91 -23.11 -39.40
CA CYS A 122 -0.09 -22.42 -40.39
C CYS A 122 1.22 -23.19 -40.65
N TYR A 123 1.88 -23.73 -39.61
CA TYR A 123 3.08 -24.57 -39.74
C TYR A 123 2.88 -25.80 -40.62
N LEU A 124 1.79 -26.54 -40.40
CA LEU A 124 1.53 -27.79 -41.14
C LEU A 124 1.25 -27.56 -42.63
N THR A 125 0.77 -26.37 -43.00
CA THR A 125 0.49 -26.03 -44.40
C THR A 125 1.79 -25.74 -45.18
N SER A 126 2.88 -25.41 -44.47
CA SER A 126 4.23 -25.13 -44.99
C SER A 126 5.22 -26.31 -44.89
N ALA A 127 4.74 -27.56 -44.86
CA ALA A 127 5.55 -28.76 -44.66
C ALA A 127 6.66 -29.01 -45.73
N LEU A 128 6.68 -28.27 -46.83
CA LEU A 128 7.74 -28.29 -47.85
C LEU A 128 8.86 -27.25 -47.63
N GLU A 129 8.72 -26.32 -46.67
CA GLU A 129 9.64 -25.18 -46.49
C GLU A 129 10.48 -25.22 -45.19
N ILE A 130 10.31 -26.24 -44.35
CA ILE A 130 11.04 -26.41 -43.07
C ILE A 130 12.56 -26.49 -43.28
N HIS A 131 13.01 -26.87 -44.49
CA HIS A 131 14.43 -26.90 -44.89
C HIS A 131 14.88 -25.71 -45.76
N SER A 132 14.04 -24.68 -45.97
CA SER A 132 14.42 -23.51 -46.77
C SER A 132 15.29 -22.53 -45.97
N HIS A 133 16.37 -22.08 -46.61
CA HIS A 133 17.21 -20.98 -46.11
C HIS A 133 16.46 -19.65 -46.22
N TYR A 134 16.73 -18.76 -45.26
CA TYR A 134 16.16 -17.42 -45.17
C TYR A 134 16.34 -16.62 -46.49
N PRO A 135 15.37 -15.81 -46.95
CA PRO A 135 14.05 -15.49 -46.35
C PRO A 135 12.87 -16.24 -46.99
N LEU A 136 11.83 -16.54 -46.18
CA LEU A 136 10.55 -17.08 -46.65
C LEU A 136 9.65 -15.96 -47.24
N GLY A 137 8.83 -16.32 -48.22
CA GLY A 137 7.97 -15.40 -49.00
C GLY A 137 6.92 -14.64 -48.18
N ASN A 138 6.59 -13.45 -48.67
CA ASN A 138 5.68 -12.45 -48.07
C ASN A 138 4.21 -12.92 -48.01
N ASP A 139 3.80 -13.60 -46.93
CA ASP A 139 2.42 -13.53 -46.47
C ASP A 139 2.35 -12.69 -45.19
N VAL A 140 1.80 -11.48 -45.33
CA VAL A 140 1.72 -10.45 -44.26
C VAL A 140 0.93 -10.96 -43.05
N ILE A 141 0.02 -11.91 -43.24
CA ILE A 141 -0.81 -12.51 -42.18
C ILE A 141 0.02 -13.48 -41.31
N CYS A 142 1.04 -14.14 -41.86
CA CYS A 142 1.89 -15.11 -41.14
C CYS A 142 2.96 -14.45 -40.25
N LYS A 143 3.08 -13.12 -40.25
CA LYS A 143 4.05 -12.38 -39.44
C LYS A 143 3.47 -11.73 -38.17
N GLN A 144 2.17 -11.90 -37.91
CA GLN A 144 1.57 -11.35 -36.70
C GLN A 144 1.82 -12.26 -35.50
N ILE A 145 2.34 -11.70 -34.41
CA ILE A 145 2.59 -12.39 -33.15
C ILE A 145 1.36 -12.23 -32.25
N PRO A 146 0.70 -13.33 -31.84
CA PRO A 146 -0.38 -13.28 -30.86
C PRO A 146 0.13 -12.67 -29.55
N THR A 147 -0.55 -11.64 -29.07
CA THR A 147 -0.11 -10.85 -27.91
C THR A 147 -1.24 -10.66 -26.91
N ALA A 148 -1.15 -11.29 -25.73
CA ALA A 148 -2.05 -11.00 -24.62
C ALA A 148 -1.61 -9.69 -23.93
N MET A 149 -2.48 -8.69 -23.97
CA MET A 149 -2.32 -7.41 -23.29
C MET A 149 -3.04 -7.44 -21.96
N LEU A 150 -2.29 -7.54 -20.86
CA LEU A 150 -2.80 -7.54 -19.49
C LEU A 150 -2.94 -6.09 -18.99
N LEU A 151 -4.18 -5.61 -18.95
CA LEU A 151 -4.51 -4.25 -18.55
C LEU A 151 -4.63 -4.14 -17.03
N THR A 152 -3.70 -3.41 -16.41
CA THR A 152 -3.69 -3.18 -14.95
C THR A 152 -4.69 -2.09 -14.52
N LYS A 153 -5.04 -1.15 -15.41
CA LYS A 153 -5.90 0.02 -15.12
C LYS A 153 -5.37 0.92 -14.00
N ASN A 154 -4.07 0.84 -13.70
CA ASN A 154 -3.38 1.72 -12.77
C ASN A 154 -2.03 2.12 -13.36
N ALA A 155 -1.60 3.36 -13.11
CA ALA A 155 -0.26 3.80 -13.48
C ALA A 155 0.81 3.10 -12.63
N GLU A 156 0.47 2.77 -11.38
CA GLU A 156 1.39 2.06 -10.48
C GLU A 156 1.35 0.55 -10.70
N PHE A 157 2.51 -0.01 -11.04
CA PHE A 157 2.67 -1.42 -11.42
C PHE A 157 3.01 -2.35 -10.24
N VAL A 158 3.31 -1.80 -9.05
CA VAL A 158 3.84 -2.57 -7.90
C VAL A 158 2.93 -3.73 -7.49
N ASP A 159 1.62 -3.53 -7.47
CA ASP A 159 0.63 -4.54 -7.08
C ASP A 159 0.45 -5.67 -8.12
N TYR A 160 1.00 -5.49 -9.31
CA TYR A 160 0.85 -6.43 -10.41
C TYR A 160 2.09 -7.31 -10.58
N LEU A 161 3.27 -6.90 -10.10
CA LEU A 161 4.49 -7.71 -10.16
C LEU A 161 4.28 -9.16 -9.66
N LEU A 162 3.65 -9.32 -8.49
CA LEU A 162 3.31 -10.66 -7.98
C LEU A 162 2.27 -11.36 -8.86
N THR A 163 1.23 -10.66 -9.32
CA THR A 163 0.21 -11.24 -10.22
C THR A 163 0.82 -11.78 -11.51
N PHE A 164 1.77 -11.06 -12.11
CA PHE A 164 2.47 -11.53 -13.31
C PHE A 164 3.37 -12.73 -12.99
N GLN A 165 4.02 -12.73 -11.83
CA GLN A 165 4.78 -13.90 -11.38
C GLN A 165 3.88 -15.13 -11.22
N GLU A 166 2.74 -14.99 -10.55
CA GLU A 166 1.75 -16.06 -10.37
C GLU A 166 1.22 -16.57 -11.71
N LEU A 167 0.92 -15.67 -12.66
CA LEU A 167 0.50 -16.06 -14.01
C LEU A 167 1.59 -16.87 -14.73
N ARG A 168 2.85 -16.44 -14.64
CA ARG A 168 3.96 -17.18 -15.27
C ARG A 168 4.11 -18.57 -14.66
N ASP A 169 4.03 -18.68 -13.34
CA ASP A 169 4.14 -19.95 -12.64
C ASP A 169 2.95 -20.86 -12.98
N TYR A 170 1.75 -20.30 -13.11
CA TYR A 170 0.55 -20.99 -13.60
C TYR A 170 0.75 -21.53 -15.03
N LEU A 171 1.21 -20.71 -15.97
CA LEU A 171 1.47 -21.10 -17.35
C LEU A 171 2.58 -22.17 -17.47
N LYS A 172 3.63 -22.08 -16.64
CA LYS A 172 4.67 -23.12 -16.55
C LYS A 172 4.11 -24.45 -16.04
N SER A 173 3.22 -24.41 -15.05
CA SER A 173 2.59 -25.62 -14.51
C SER A 173 1.71 -26.35 -15.53
N MET A 174 1.23 -25.65 -16.57
CA MET A 174 0.49 -26.21 -17.70
C MET A 174 1.40 -26.78 -18.80
N GLY A 175 2.73 -26.74 -18.62
CA GLY A 175 3.69 -27.30 -19.56
C GLY A 175 4.08 -26.36 -20.70
N PHE A 176 3.94 -25.04 -20.52
CA PHE A 176 4.41 -24.05 -21.51
C PHE A 176 5.84 -23.58 -21.23
N HIS A 177 6.56 -23.24 -22.30
CA HIS A 177 7.91 -22.67 -22.22
C HIS A 177 7.83 -21.17 -21.95
N VAL A 178 7.92 -20.75 -20.69
CA VAL A 178 7.75 -19.34 -20.28
C VAL A 178 9.09 -18.68 -19.95
N ALA A 179 9.42 -17.59 -20.64
CA ALA A 179 10.54 -16.71 -20.34
C ALA A 179 10.07 -15.31 -19.91
N ASN A 180 10.73 -14.72 -18.91
CA ASN A 180 10.41 -13.37 -18.43
C ASN A 180 11.47 -12.36 -18.88
N LEU A 181 11.07 -11.30 -19.56
CA LEU A 181 11.95 -10.20 -19.93
C LEU A 181 11.57 -8.95 -19.15
N SER A 182 12.53 -8.46 -18.37
CA SER A 182 12.39 -7.24 -17.58
C SER A 182 12.73 -6.00 -18.42
N ALA A 183 12.34 -4.82 -17.93
CA ALA A 183 12.72 -3.55 -18.53
C ALA A 183 14.25 -3.36 -18.69
N LEU A 184 15.04 -3.97 -17.80
CA LEU A 184 16.51 -3.93 -17.87
C LEU A 184 17.05 -4.69 -19.09
N ASP A 185 16.36 -5.76 -19.52
CA ASP A 185 16.72 -6.54 -20.70
C ASP A 185 16.50 -5.73 -21.99
N PHE A 186 15.59 -4.74 -21.98
CA PHE A 186 15.32 -3.81 -23.08
C PHE A 186 16.09 -2.49 -22.98
N SER A 187 17.19 -2.44 -22.22
CA SER A 187 18.02 -1.24 -22.10
C SER A 187 18.69 -0.86 -23.43
N ALA A 188 18.67 0.43 -23.77
CA ALA A 188 19.37 0.96 -24.94
C ALA A 188 20.89 0.67 -24.94
N LYS A 189 21.49 0.43 -23.77
CA LYS A 189 22.92 0.10 -23.64
C LYS A 189 23.28 -1.24 -24.29
N TYR A 190 22.39 -2.23 -24.20
CA TYR A 190 22.66 -3.59 -24.69
C TYR A 190 21.89 -3.93 -25.97
N GLY A 191 20.94 -3.08 -26.35
CA GLY A 191 20.09 -3.28 -27.52
C GLY A 191 19.38 -4.64 -27.50
N ILE A 192 19.12 -5.18 -28.68
CA ILE A 192 18.41 -6.46 -28.87
C ILE A 192 19.17 -7.65 -28.27
N ALA A 193 20.52 -7.58 -28.26
CA ALA A 193 21.36 -8.64 -27.73
C ALA A 193 21.11 -8.88 -26.22
N GLY A 194 20.71 -7.85 -25.47
CA GLY A 194 20.31 -7.97 -24.07
C GLY A 194 19.10 -8.90 -23.90
N CYS A 195 18.03 -8.62 -24.66
CA CYS A 195 16.79 -9.40 -24.64
C CYS A 195 17.03 -10.86 -25.03
N LEU A 196 17.78 -11.08 -26.12
CA LEU A 196 18.03 -12.41 -26.66
C LEU A 196 18.91 -13.26 -25.73
N ARG A 197 19.96 -12.67 -25.12
CA ARG A 197 20.75 -13.37 -24.09
C ARG A 197 19.89 -13.78 -22.90
N SER A 198 18.99 -12.90 -22.45
CA SER A 198 18.11 -13.19 -21.33
C SER A 198 17.11 -14.31 -21.66
N LEU A 199 16.59 -14.32 -22.89
CA LEU A 199 15.71 -15.38 -23.42
C LEU A 199 16.42 -16.73 -23.49
N LEU A 200 17.60 -16.78 -24.11
CA LEU A 200 18.40 -18.01 -24.26
C LEU A 200 18.85 -18.56 -22.90
N ARG A 201 19.22 -17.68 -21.96
CA ARG A 201 19.57 -18.08 -20.59
C ARG A 201 18.40 -18.75 -19.86
N GLN A 202 17.16 -18.32 -20.13
CA GLN A 202 15.99 -18.84 -19.43
C GLN A 202 15.43 -20.12 -20.06
N LEU A 203 15.41 -20.21 -21.39
CA LEU A 203 14.85 -21.36 -22.11
C LEU A 203 15.88 -22.45 -22.36
N VAL A 204 17.06 -22.08 -22.85
CA VAL A 204 18.13 -23.02 -23.26
C VAL A 204 19.12 -23.28 -22.12
N MET A 205 19.03 -22.54 -21.01
CA MET A 205 19.96 -22.59 -19.87
C MET A 205 21.43 -22.33 -20.25
N MET A 206 21.68 -21.68 -21.39
CA MET A 206 23.00 -21.33 -21.90
C MET A 206 23.22 -19.82 -21.91
N THR A 207 24.46 -19.39 -21.70
CA THR A 207 24.86 -17.99 -21.90
C THR A 207 25.80 -17.91 -23.09
N PRO A 208 25.27 -17.87 -24.33
CA PRO A 208 26.13 -17.86 -25.49
C PRO A 208 26.84 -16.50 -25.63
N ASP A 209 28.11 -16.53 -26.01
CA ASP A 209 28.90 -15.32 -26.35
C ASP A 209 28.25 -14.55 -27.51
N VAL A 210 27.65 -15.29 -28.45
CA VAL A 210 26.86 -14.78 -29.58
C VAL A 210 25.41 -15.23 -29.41
N ALA A 211 24.53 -14.27 -29.11
CA ALA A 211 23.10 -14.54 -28.98
C ALA A 211 22.45 -14.50 -30.37
N ASP A 212 21.89 -15.61 -30.81
CA ASP A 212 21.18 -15.75 -32.09
C ASP A 212 19.93 -16.64 -31.94
N PHE A 213 18.88 -16.34 -32.71
CA PHE A 213 17.63 -17.12 -32.76
C PHE A 213 17.81 -18.51 -33.35
N SER A 214 18.86 -18.72 -34.16
CA SER A 214 19.23 -20.06 -34.64
C SER A 214 19.44 -21.05 -33.50
N VAL A 215 20.01 -20.62 -32.37
CA VAL A 215 20.19 -21.43 -31.16
C VAL A 215 18.83 -21.78 -30.53
N LEU A 216 17.92 -20.80 -30.45
CA LEU A 216 16.57 -21.03 -29.92
C LEU A 216 15.78 -22.00 -30.81
N PHE A 217 15.92 -21.88 -32.13
CA PHE A 217 15.30 -22.78 -33.10
C PHE A 217 15.84 -24.22 -32.99
N SER A 218 17.16 -24.39 -32.85
CA SER A 218 17.76 -25.71 -32.64
C SER A 218 17.23 -26.36 -31.36
N TRP A 219 17.15 -25.60 -30.26
CA TRP A 219 16.61 -26.07 -28.99
C TRP A 219 15.11 -26.45 -29.10
N TYR A 220 14.31 -25.64 -29.80
CA TYR A 220 12.89 -25.94 -30.00
C TYR A 220 12.65 -27.17 -30.90
N SER A 221 13.59 -27.47 -31.79
CA SER A 221 13.53 -28.63 -32.69
C SER A 221 13.79 -29.96 -31.97
N GLU A 222 14.20 -29.94 -30.70
CA GLU A 222 14.38 -31.14 -29.90
C GLU A 222 13.02 -31.78 -29.56
N PRO A 223 12.91 -33.13 -29.55
CA PRO A 223 11.62 -33.82 -29.36
C PRO A 223 10.91 -33.47 -28.05
N ASP A 224 11.68 -33.15 -27.00
CA ASP A 224 11.16 -32.82 -25.67
C ASP A 224 10.55 -31.41 -25.59
N ASN A 225 10.93 -30.51 -26.50
CA ASN A 225 10.50 -29.11 -26.50
C ASN A 225 9.47 -28.80 -27.58
N TYR A 226 9.43 -29.64 -28.62
CA TYR A 226 8.52 -29.51 -29.75
C TYR A 226 7.06 -29.66 -29.32
N ASP A 227 6.15 -29.00 -30.04
CA ASP A 227 4.70 -28.99 -29.79
C ASP A 227 4.24 -28.25 -28.51
N HIS A 228 5.10 -27.41 -27.94
CA HIS A 228 4.75 -26.50 -26.86
C HIS A 228 4.90 -25.03 -27.31
N PRO A 229 4.02 -24.10 -26.88
CA PRO A 229 4.17 -22.68 -27.17
C PRO A 229 5.33 -22.05 -26.39
N ILE A 230 6.02 -21.09 -27.02
CA ILE A 230 7.04 -20.25 -26.37
C ILE A 230 6.39 -18.94 -25.93
N ILE A 231 6.22 -18.76 -24.63
CA ILE A 231 5.60 -17.57 -24.05
C ILE A 231 6.69 -16.60 -23.57
N ILE A 232 6.70 -15.40 -24.15
CA ILE A 232 7.57 -14.31 -23.72
C ILE A 232 6.73 -13.33 -22.89
N ALA A 233 6.94 -13.33 -21.58
CA ALA A 233 6.30 -12.42 -20.65
C ALA A 233 7.12 -11.13 -20.50
N ILE A 234 6.48 -9.98 -20.65
CA ILE A 234 7.05 -8.65 -20.40
C ILE A 234 6.17 -7.97 -19.38
N ASP A 235 6.67 -7.87 -18.15
CA ASP A 235 5.87 -7.42 -17.01
C ASP A 235 5.39 -5.98 -17.17
N ASP A 236 6.29 -5.06 -17.51
CA ASP A 236 5.97 -3.63 -17.65
C ASP A 236 6.57 -3.07 -18.95
N MET A 237 5.72 -2.97 -19.97
CA MET A 237 6.11 -2.44 -21.28
C MET A 237 6.52 -0.96 -21.20
N GLU A 238 5.95 -0.18 -20.29
CA GLU A 238 6.18 1.27 -20.21
C GLU A 238 7.58 1.63 -19.70
N ARG A 239 8.22 0.71 -18.96
CA ARG A 239 9.59 0.87 -18.47
C ARG A 239 10.67 0.45 -19.47
N CYS A 240 10.28 -0.19 -20.58
CA CYS A 240 11.23 -0.65 -21.59
C CYS A 240 11.80 0.53 -22.41
N SER A 241 12.77 0.27 -23.29
CA SER A 241 13.07 1.19 -24.40
C SER A 241 12.17 0.85 -25.59
N GLY A 242 11.27 1.78 -25.98
CA GLY A 242 10.31 1.53 -27.06
C GLY A 242 10.94 1.17 -28.39
N LEU A 243 12.12 1.74 -28.71
CA LEU A 243 12.87 1.41 -29.92
C LEU A 243 13.44 -0.01 -29.89
N VAL A 244 14.04 -0.41 -28.76
CA VAL A 244 14.62 -1.76 -28.62
C VAL A 244 13.53 -2.82 -28.63
N LEU A 245 12.40 -2.56 -27.96
CA LEU A 245 11.25 -3.46 -27.99
C LEU A 245 10.65 -3.57 -29.40
N ALA A 246 10.52 -2.46 -30.12
CA ALA A 246 10.04 -2.46 -31.51
C ALA A 246 10.94 -3.29 -32.43
N ASP A 247 12.27 -3.14 -32.32
CA ASP A 247 13.21 -3.93 -33.10
C ASP A 247 13.18 -5.41 -32.72
N PHE A 248 13.00 -5.72 -31.44
CA PHE A 248 12.83 -7.08 -30.96
C PHE A 248 11.56 -7.75 -31.51
N ILE A 249 10.43 -7.03 -31.53
CA ILE A 249 9.17 -7.50 -32.13
C ILE A 249 9.35 -7.76 -33.62
N ARG A 250 9.97 -6.83 -34.35
CA ARG A 250 10.20 -6.98 -35.80
C ARG A 250 11.05 -8.21 -36.10
N MET A 251 12.14 -8.38 -35.37
CA MET A 251 12.99 -9.55 -35.50
C MET A 251 12.25 -10.84 -35.16
N LEU A 252 11.44 -10.88 -34.10
CA LEU A 252 10.65 -12.08 -33.76
C LEU A 252 9.56 -12.39 -34.80
N SER A 253 8.95 -11.38 -35.40
CA SER A 253 7.89 -11.55 -36.42
C SER A 253 8.36 -12.37 -37.63
N ASP A 254 9.64 -12.24 -37.91
CA ASP A 254 10.40 -12.89 -38.95
C ASP A 254 10.71 -14.37 -38.64
N TRP A 255 10.55 -14.79 -37.38
CA TRP A 255 10.70 -16.17 -36.90
C TRP A 255 9.38 -16.86 -36.53
N VAL A 256 8.23 -16.17 -36.60
CA VAL A 256 6.91 -16.73 -36.24
C VAL A 256 6.54 -17.95 -37.08
N SER A 257 7.07 -18.07 -38.30
CA SER A 257 6.88 -19.23 -39.18
C SER A 257 7.72 -20.45 -38.79
N LYS A 258 8.65 -20.31 -37.83
CA LYS A 258 9.57 -21.35 -37.35
C LYS A 258 9.46 -21.61 -35.85
N LEU A 259 9.10 -20.60 -35.06
CA LEU A 259 8.93 -20.65 -33.61
C LEU A 259 7.53 -20.16 -33.18
N PRO A 260 6.75 -20.95 -32.42
CA PRO A 260 5.40 -20.57 -31.99
C PRO A 260 5.47 -19.62 -30.79
N VAL A 261 5.87 -18.38 -31.06
CA VAL A 261 6.07 -17.34 -30.06
C VAL A 261 4.74 -16.63 -29.77
N ILE A 262 4.42 -16.48 -28.49
CA ILE A 262 3.27 -15.74 -27.99
C ILE A 262 3.77 -14.74 -26.95
N PHE A 263 3.28 -13.49 -27.04
CA PHE A 263 3.59 -12.47 -26.06
C PHE A 263 2.53 -12.39 -24.96
N VAL A 264 2.98 -12.16 -23.73
CA VAL A 264 2.14 -11.71 -22.61
C VAL A 264 2.75 -10.41 -22.10
N MET A 265 2.10 -9.28 -22.37
CA MET A 265 2.61 -7.94 -22.05
C MET A 265 1.73 -7.26 -21.02
N GLY A 266 2.33 -6.68 -19.98
CA GLY A 266 1.64 -5.78 -19.07
C GLY A 266 1.61 -4.36 -19.57
N ALA A 267 0.42 -3.75 -19.52
CA ALA A 267 0.20 -2.37 -19.92
C ALA A 267 -0.76 -1.67 -18.95
N ALA A 268 -0.53 -0.39 -18.68
CA ALA A 268 -1.44 0.38 -17.82
C ALA A 268 -2.81 0.59 -18.49
N SER A 269 -2.82 0.79 -19.81
CA SER A 269 -4.01 1.07 -20.59
C SER A 269 -3.96 0.49 -22.01
N SER A 270 -5.12 0.30 -22.64
CA SER A 270 -5.23 -0.19 -24.02
C SER A 270 -4.52 0.70 -25.06
N ASN A 271 -4.41 2.00 -24.78
CA ASN A 271 -3.73 2.95 -25.67
C ASN A 271 -2.22 3.02 -25.44
N THR A 272 -1.68 2.35 -24.41
CA THR A 272 -0.24 2.43 -24.08
C THR A 272 0.61 1.93 -25.25
N SER A 273 0.27 0.77 -25.84
CA SER A 273 1.03 0.21 -26.97
C SER A 273 1.12 1.17 -28.16
N ARG A 274 0.01 1.85 -28.50
CA ARG A 274 -0.04 2.83 -29.60
C ARG A 274 0.78 4.10 -29.34
N LYS A 275 0.98 4.47 -28.08
CA LYS A 275 1.80 5.63 -27.70
C LYS A 275 3.29 5.30 -27.63
N PHE A 276 3.60 4.05 -27.28
CA PHE A 276 4.95 3.62 -26.94
C PHE A 276 5.68 2.95 -28.10
N LEU A 277 4.97 2.18 -28.92
CA LEU A 277 5.53 1.47 -30.07
C LEU A 277 5.25 2.23 -31.37
N PRO A 278 6.23 2.31 -32.30
CA PRO A 278 6.00 2.87 -33.62
C PRO A 278 5.01 2.02 -34.44
N SER A 279 4.37 2.63 -35.44
CA SER A 279 3.26 2.01 -36.18
C SER A 279 3.65 0.75 -36.97
N ASP A 280 4.90 0.63 -37.38
CA ASP A 280 5.42 -0.54 -38.09
C ASP A 280 5.55 -1.75 -37.15
N ALA A 281 6.04 -1.57 -35.92
CA ALA A 281 6.10 -2.64 -34.93
C ALA A 281 4.69 -3.12 -34.52
N LEU A 282 3.73 -2.21 -34.40
CA LEU A 282 2.34 -2.54 -34.06
C LEU A 282 1.64 -3.43 -35.12
N GLN A 283 2.02 -3.33 -36.40
CA GLN A 283 1.47 -4.16 -37.47
C GLN A 283 1.84 -5.65 -37.34
N HIS A 284 2.91 -5.94 -36.60
CA HIS A 284 3.39 -7.30 -36.33
C HIS A 284 2.79 -7.91 -35.05
N LEU A 285 1.93 -7.19 -34.33
CA LEU A 285 1.25 -7.69 -33.13
C LEU A 285 -0.22 -7.95 -33.41
N GLN A 286 -0.74 -9.06 -32.89
CA GLN A 286 -2.17 -9.33 -32.81
C GLN A 286 -2.62 -9.25 -31.34
N PRO A 287 -2.96 -8.04 -30.85
CA PRO A 287 -3.29 -7.85 -29.44
C PRO A 287 -4.68 -8.43 -29.09
N CYS A 288 -4.75 -9.17 -27.98
CA CYS A 288 -5.98 -9.55 -27.29
C CYS A 288 -5.95 -8.97 -25.87
N GLU A 289 -6.96 -8.22 -25.47
CA GLU A 289 -6.97 -7.50 -24.20
C GLU A 289 -7.62 -8.33 -23.09
N PHE A 290 -6.90 -8.49 -21.97
CA PHE A 290 -7.40 -9.07 -20.74
C PHE A 290 -7.34 -8.01 -19.64
N THR A 291 -8.44 -7.85 -18.91
CA THR A 291 -8.53 -6.86 -17.85
C THR A 291 -8.28 -7.50 -16.51
N LEU A 292 -7.22 -7.09 -15.81
CA LEU A 292 -7.02 -7.45 -14.42
C LEU A 292 -7.97 -6.63 -13.52
N ALA A 293 -8.20 -7.14 -12.32
CA ALA A 293 -9.02 -6.43 -11.34
C ALA A 293 -8.41 -5.06 -11.02
N SER A 294 -9.28 -4.04 -11.04
CA SER A 294 -8.89 -2.67 -10.71
C SER A 294 -8.44 -2.55 -9.24
N PRO A 295 -7.63 -1.55 -8.88
CA PRO A 295 -7.22 -1.32 -7.49
C PRO A 295 -8.41 -1.21 -6.54
N PHE A 296 -9.50 -0.59 -6.97
CA PHE A 296 -10.74 -0.48 -6.19
C PHE A 296 -11.43 -1.83 -5.95
N GLN A 297 -11.48 -2.71 -6.95
CA GLN A 297 -12.03 -4.07 -6.78
C GLN A 297 -11.17 -4.90 -5.82
N ARG A 298 -9.85 -4.84 -5.98
CA ARG A 298 -8.90 -5.50 -5.06
C ARG A 298 -9.05 -4.96 -3.64
N MET A 299 -9.19 -3.65 -3.48
CA MET A 299 -9.41 -3.00 -2.19
C MET A 299 -10.71 -3.49 -1.54
N ASN A 300 -11.82 -3.50 -2.27
CA ASN A 300 -13.10 -3.94 -1.72
C ASN A 300 -13.05 -5.40 -1.27
N ALA A 301 -12.46 -6.29 -2.07
CA ALA A 301 -12.30 -7.70 -1.68
C ALA A 301 -11.41 -7.87 -0.43
N LEU A 302 -10.34 -7.08 -0.33
CA LEU A 302 -9.45 -7.09 0.84
C LEU A 302 -10.17 -6.57 2.10
N VAL A 303 -10.88 -5.45 2.00
CA VAL A 303 -11.67 -4.90 3.12
C VAL A 303 -12.76 -5.89 3.55
N GLU A 304 -13.43 -6.53 2.59
CA GLU A 304 -14.45 -7.54 2.87
C GLU A 304 -13.88 -8.71 3.68
N ALA A 305 -12.76 -9.28 3.24
CA ALA A 305 -12.18 -10.46 3.86
C ALA A 305 -11.47 -10.17 5.19
N VAL A 306 -10.75 -9.04 5.28
CA VAL A 306 -9.89 -8.74 6.43
C VAL A 306 -10.59 -7.91 7.49
N LEU A 307 -11.26 -6.81 7.09
CA LEU A 307 -11.84 -5.85 8.04
C LEU A 307 -13.30 -6.16 8.39
N VAL A 308 -14.11 -6.60 7.42
CA VAL A 308 -15.54 -6.88 7.64
C VAL A 308 -15.73 -8.28 8.22
N LYS A 309 -15.33 -9.33 7.48
CA LYS A 309 -15.44 -10.73 7.95
C LYS A 309 -14.56 -11.02 9.18
N SER A 310 -13.64 -10.13 9.52
CA SER A 310 -12.77 -10.15 10.71
C SER A 310 -12.18 -11.55 10.98
N CYS A 311 -11.31 -12.01 10.07
CA CYS A 311 -10.72 -13.35 10.16
C CYS A 311 -9.85 -13.56 11.41
N CYS A 312 -9.49 -12.49 12.12
CA CYS A 312 -8.37 -12.47 13.06
C CYS A 312 -8.64 -11.67 14.37
N GLY A 313 -9.88 -11.27 14.66
CA GLY A 313 -10.27 -10.62 15.92
C GLY A 313 -9.73 -9.19 16.13
N PHE A 314 -8.72 -8.79 15.36
CA PHE A 314 -8.22 -7.42 15.26
C PHE A 314 -9.14 -6.56 14.39
N THR A 315 -9.32 -5.29 14.76
CA THR A 315 -10.09 -4.30 14.00
C THR A 315 -9.47 -2.91 14.12
N ILE A 316 -9.92 -1.98 13.27
CA ILE A 316 -9.46 -0.60 13.21
C ILE A 316 -10.59 0.36 13.57
N GLY A 317 -10.25 1.43 14.29
CA GLY A 317 -11.18 2.50 14.65
C GLY A 317 -11.54 3.39 13.47
N HIS A 318 -12.54 4.25 13.66
CA HIS A 318 -13.07 5.12 12.60
C HIS A 318 -12.00 6.05 12.03
N GLU A 319 -11.26 6.75 12.90
CA GLU A 319 -10.24 7.72 12.49
C GLU A 319 -9.11 7.04 11.70
N VAL A 320 -8.74 5.81 12.08
CA VAL A 320 -7.75 5.00 11.38
C VAL A 320 -8.29 4.54 10.02
N ALA A 321 -9.54 4.09 9.95
CA ALA A 321 -10.16 3.70 8.69
C ALA A 321 -10.24 4.87 7.69
N VAL A 322 -10.64 6.05 8.17
CA VAL A 322 -10.67 7.28 7.38
C VAL A 322 -9.25 7.66 6.92
N PHE A 323 -8.26 7.55 7.81
CA PHE A 323 -6.87 7.79 7.47
C PHE A 323 -6.37 6.82 6.38
N LEU A 324 -6.60 5.51 6.53
CA LEU A 324 -6.18 4.50 5.55
C LEU A 324 -6.88 4.69 4.19
N ARG A 325 -8.16 5.06 4.19
CA ARG A 325 -8.88 5.42 2.97
C ARG A 325 -8.24 6.62 2.28
N ASN A 326 -8.00 7.71 3.02
CA ASN A 326 -7.38 8.91 2.47
C ASN A 326 -5.93 8.65 2.04
N TYR A 327 -5.22 7.75 2.73
CA TYR A 327 -3.88 7.32 2.37
C TYR A 327 -3.88 6.56 1.03
N PHE A 328 -4.82 5.62 0.85
CA PHE A 328 -5.00 4.93 -0.42
C PHE A 328 -5.37 5.89 -1.56
N LEU A 329 -6.35 6.77 -1.35
CA LEU A 329 -6.83 7.69 -2.39
C LEU A 329 -5.85 8.83 -2.73
N GLY A 330 -5.08 9.29 -1.74
CA GLY A 330 -4.27 10.51 -1.83
C GLY A 330 -2.81 10.30 -2.21
N HIS A 331 -2.31 9.06 -2.17
CA HIS A 331 -0.95 8.70 -2.56
C HIS A 331 -0.99 7.92 -3.89
N ASP A 332 -0.75 6.61 -3.82
CA ASP A 332 -0.42 5.82 -5.01
C ASP A 332 -1.55 4.87 -5.44
N ALA A 333 -2.68 4.86 -4.71
CA ALA A 333 -3.79 3.92 -4.90
C ALA A 333 -3.35 2.45 -4.99
N THR A 334 -2.29 2.09 -4.25
CA THR A 334 -1.73 0.74 -4.22
C THR A 334 -2.20 -0.06 -3.01
N ILE A 335 -2.56 -1.32 -3.26
CA ILE A 335 -2.92 -2.30 -2.24
C ILE A 335 -1.73 -2.65 -1.37
N THR A 336 -0.53 -2.74 -1.95
CA THR A 336 0.72 -2.97 -1.20
C THR A 336 0.91 -1.94 -0.09
N SER A 337 0.63 -0.66 -0.38
CA SER A 337 0.73 0.43 0.60
C SER A 337 -0.31 0.29 1.70
N PHE A 338 -1.54 -0.10 1.34
CA PHE A 338 -2.61 -0.36 2.30
C PHE A 338 -2.27 -1.54 3.23
N ILE A 339 -1.76 -2.65 2.68
CA ILE A 339 -1.36 -3.84 3.45
C ILE A 339 -0.25 -3.47 4.44
N LYS A 340 0.76 -2.70 4.01
CA LYS A 340 1.83 -2.22 4.89
C LYS A 340 1.28 -1.34 6.02
N ALA A 341 0.36 -0.43 5.70
CA ALA A 341 -0.27 0.43 6.70
C ALA A 341 -1.12 -0.37 7.70
N LEU A 342 -1.86 -1.38 7.23
CA LEU A 342 -2.63 -2.28 8.08
C LEU A 342 -1.71 -3.15 8.96
N LYS A 343 -0.59 -3.64 8.42
CA LYS A 343 0.43 -4.38 9.18
C LYS A 343 0.97 -3.54 10.31
N LEU A 344 1.30 -2.29 10.02
CA LEU A 344 1.81 -1.37 11.02
C LEU A 344 0.76 -1.08 12.09
N ALA A 345 -0.50 -0.85 11.71
CA ALA A 345 -1.60 -0.66 12.67
C ALA A 345 -1.75 -1.88 13.59
N CYS A 346 -1.65 -3.08 13.04
CA CYS A 346 -1.66 -4.32 13.81
C CYS A 346 -0.44 -4.40 14.75
N ALA A 347 0.77 -4.16 14.25
CA ALA A 347 1.99 -4.22 15.06
C ALA A 347 1.97 -3.21 16.23
N GLU A 348 1.56 -1.97 15.96
CA GLU A 348 1.45 -0.91 16.98
C GLU A 348 0.37 -1.25 18.01
N HIS A 349 -0.75 -1.85 17.60
CA HIS A 349 -1.80 -2.32 18.52
C HIS A 349 -1.26 -3.31 19.56
N PHE A 350 -0.60 -4.37 19.09
CA PHE A 350 -0.04 -5.39 20.00
C PHE A 350 1.14 -4.85 20.83
N SER A 351 1.85 -3.83 20.35
CA SER A 351 2.92 -3.18 21.10
C SER A 351 2.39 -2.25 22.21
N MET A 352 1.35 -1.47 21.93
CA MET A 352 0.84 -0.43 22.83
C MET A 352 -0.19 -0.96 23.82
N GLU A 353 -1.13 -1.80 23.38
CA GLU A 353 -2.19 -2.30 24.24
C GLU A 353 -1.71 -3.50 25.07
N THR A 354 -1.89 -3.46 26.39
CA THR A 354 -1.36 -4.49 27.30
C THR A 354 -2.16 -5.78 27.26
N MET A 355 -3.46 -5.70 26.96
CA MET A 355 -4.38 -6.84 26.93
C MET A 355 -4.58 -7.46 25.55
N SER A 356 -3.91 -6.93 24.52
CA SER A 356 -4.05 -7.36 23.13
C SER A 356 -3.76 -8.85 22.91
N PHE A 357 -2.95 -9.48 23.77
CA PHE A 357 -2.68 -10.93 23.70
C PHE A 357 -3.95 -11.79 23.82
N LEU A 358 -5.04 -11.28 24.43
CA LEU A 358 -6.31 -12.00 24.55
C LEU A 358 -7.04 -12.18 23.22
N VAL A 359 -6.69 -11.39 22.18
CA VAL A 359 -7.30 -11.48 20.84
C VAL A 359 -7.14 -12.88 20.24
N VAL A 360 -6.03 -13.57 20.52
CA VAL A 360 -5.79 -14.94 20.03
C VAL A 360 -6.87 -15.91 20.51
N HIS A 361 -7.31 -15.77 21.75
CA HIS A 361 -8.37 -16.64 22.32
C HIS A 361 -9.75 -16.33 21.74
N MET A 362 -9.92 -15.17 21.11
CA MET A 362 -11.09 -14.83 20.31
C MET A 362 -11.05 -15.44 18.91
N LEU A 363 -10.02 -16.23 18.55
CA LEU A 363 -9.95 -16.95 17.27
C LEU A 363 -10.43 -18.40 17.39
N ASP A 364 -10.40 -18.94 18.59
CA ASP A 364 -10.77 -20.34 18.84
C ASP A 364 -12.24 -20.59 18.51
N VAL A 365 -12.54 -21.82 18.06
CA VAL A 365 -13.91 -22.28 17.80
C VAL A 365 -14.73 -22.24 19.10
N ASN A 366 -14.12 -22.69 20.21
CA ASN A 366 -14.69 -22.66 21.56
C ASN A 366 -14.16 -21.47 22.37
N TYR A 367 -14.26 -20.26 21.81
CA TYR A 367 -13.69 -19.06 22.41
C TYR A 367 -14.21 -18.75 23.80
N GLU A 368 -15.48 -19.04 24.10
CA GLU A 368 -16.05 -18.78 25.43
C GLU A 368 -15.30 -19.55 26.52
N VAL A 369 -14.98 -20.82 26.25
CA VAL A 369 -14.25 -21.69 27.18
C VAL A 369 -12.77 -21.30 27.25
N SER A 370 -12.13 -21.06 26.09
CA SER A 370 -10.73 -20.67 25.98
C SER A 370 -10.45 -19.35 26.72
N LEU A 371 -11.31 -18.36 26.48
CA LEU A 371 -11.22 -17.04 27.08
C LEU A 371 -11.50 -17.09 28.59
N LEU A 372 -12.53 -17.82 29.02
CA LEU A 372 -12.82 -18.00 30.44
C LEU A 372 -11.64 -18.67 31.18
N GLY A 373 -11.06 -19.72 30.59
CA GLY A 373 -9.90 -20.41 31.14
C GLY A 373 -8.70 -19.48 31.31
N LYS A 374 -8.45 -18.60 30.33
CA LYS A 374 -7.33 -17.65 30.38
C LYS A 374 -7.60 -16.48 31.33
N CYS A 375 -8.81 -15.93 31.34
CA CYS A 375 -9.20 -14.85 32.24
C CYS A 375 -9.08 -15.27 33.72
N LYS A 376 -9.36 -16.53 34.05
CA LYS A 376 -9.18 -17.08 35.41
C LYS A 376 -7.73 -17.20 35.86
N LEU A 377 -6.80 -17.30 34.92
CA LEU A 377 -5.35 -17.39 35.18
C LEU A 377 -4.68 -16.01 35.26
N LEU A 378 -5.42 -14.91 35.01
CA LEU A 378 -4.86 -13.57 35.03
C LEU A 378 -4.61 -13.09 36.47
N PRO A 379 -3.46 -12.43 36.73
CA PRO A 379 -3.23 -11.75 37.99
C PRO A 379 -4.24 -10.64 38.25
N VAL A 380 -4.53 -10.36 39.52
CA VAL A 380 -5.44 -9.30 39.96
C VAL A 380 -5.01 -7.91 39.43
N SER A 381 -3.70 -7.66 39.30
CA SER A 381 -3.17 -6.41 38.72
C SER A 381 -3.53 -6.21 37.24
N VAL A 382 -3.66 -7.30 36.47
CA VAL A 382 -4.04 -7.26 35.06
C VAL A 382 -5.55 -7.10 34.91
N LEU A 383 -6.31 -7.77 35.79
CA LEU A 383 -7.78 -7.62 35.83
C LEU A 383 -8.18 -6.20 36.21
N THR A 384 -7.57 -5.61 37.25
CA THR A 384 -7.82 -4.21 37.63
C THR A 384 -7.55 -3.25 36.48
N HIS A 385 -6.42 -3.41 35.79
CA HIS A 385 -6.12 -2.63 34.58
C HIS A 385 -7.18 -2.77 33.49
N ALA A 386 -7.72 -3.97 33.25
CA ALA A 386 -8.76 -4.20 32.24
C ALA A 386 -10.06 -3.42 32.55
N PHE A 387 -10.42 -3.28 33.82
CA PHE A 387 -11.58 -2.48 34.24
C PHE A 387 -11.27 -0.98 34.38
N ASP A 388 -10.00 -0.59 34.44
CA ASP A 388 -9.55 0.81 34.35
C ASP A 388 -9.53 1.38 32.92
N LEU A 389 -9.79 0.55 31.91
CA LEU A 389 -9.90 1.00 30.52
C LEU A 389 -10.99 2.07 30.35
N PRO A 390 -10.79 3.07 29.46
CA PRO A 390 -11.75 4.15 29.25
C PRO A 390 -13.16 3.67 28.90
N SER A 391 -13.29 2.56 28.17
CA SER A 391 -14.59 1.98 27.82
C SER A 391 -15.38 1.44 29.03
N CYS A 392 -14.68 0.95 30.06
CA CYS A 392 -15.26 0.34 31.25
C CYS A 392 -15.68 1.36 32.31
N LYS A 393 -14.94 2.48 32.42
CA LYS A 393 -15.21 3.58 33.36
C LYS A 393 -16.59 4.26 33.21
N ARG A 394 -17.33 3.96 32.13
CA ARG A 394 -18.65 4.54 31.84
C ARG A 394 -19.81 3.91 32.63
N GLU A 395 -19.64 2.71 33.19
CA GLU A 395 -20.63 2.08 34.07
C GLU A 395 -19.99 1.78 35.43
N LYS A 396 -20.54 2.34 36.51
CA LYS A 396 -19.95 2.31 37.85
C LYS A 396 -20.22 1.02 38.65
N ASP A 397 -20.99 0.07 38.12
CA ASP A 397 -21.65 -0.96 38.95
C ASP A 397 -21.32 -2.43 38.62
N SER A 398 -20.25 -2.72 37.85
CA SER A 398 -19.88 -4.13 37.57
C SER A 398 -18.75 -4.62 38.47
N GLU A 399 -18.94 -5.75 39.16
CA GLU A 399 -17.88 -6.48 39.86
C GLU A 399 -16.71 -6.79 38.91
N SER A 400 -15.48 -6.43 39.30
CA SER A 400 -14.27 -6.71 38.54
C SER A 400 -13.90 -8.19 38.66
N SER A 401 -14.60 -9.05 37.93
CA SER A 401 -14.39 -10.50 37.91
C SER A 401 -13.80 -11.00 36.59
N SER A 402 -13.09 -12.14 36.65
CA SER A 402 -12.60 -12.84 35.46
C SER A 402 -13.73 -13.21 34.50
N ASP A 403 -14.89 -13.54 35.06
CA ASP A 403 -16.06 -14.02 34.33
C ASP A 403 -16.75 -12.85 33.62
N ALA A 404 -16.77 -11.66 34.22
CA ALA A 404 -17.26 -10.44 33.60
C ALA A 404 -16.39 -10.01 32.40
N LEU A 405 -15.05 -10.13 32.52
CA LEU A 405 -14.13 -9.86 31.41
C LEU A 405 -14.35 -10.86 30.26
N ALA A 406 -14.42 -12.15 30.57
CA ALA A 406 -14.66 -13.19 29.56
C ALA A 406 -16.01 -12.98 28.85
N THR A 407 -17.08 -12.72 29.60
CA THR A 407 -18.42 -12.47 29.06
C THR A 407 -18.44 -11.22 28.18
N GLY A 408 -17.79 -10.13 28.62
CA GLY A 408 -17.76 -8.88 27.87
C GLY A 408 -17.04 -8.99 26.52
N LEU A 409 -15.93 -9.75 26.47
CA LEU A 409 -15.19 -10.01 25.23
C LEU A 409 -15.91 -11.00 24.30
N SER A 410 -16.57 -12.03 24.85
CA SER A 410 -17.44 -12.93 24.07
C SER A 410 -18.60 -12.18 23.42
N GLU A 411 -19.24 -11.29 24.17
CA GLU A 411 -20.30 -10.41 23.67
C GLU A 411 -19.77 -9.46 22.59
N LEU A 412 -18.57 -8.88 22.80
CA LEU A 412 -17.92 -8.05 21.79
C LEU A 412 -17.69 -8.81 20.47
N ARG A 413 -17.21 -10.06 20.53
CA ARG A 413 -17.04 -10.91 19.34
C ARG A 413 -18.36 -11.13 18.61
N ARG A 414 -19.40 -11.49 19.35
CA ARG A 414 -20.75 -11.72 18.80
C ARG A 414 -21.29 -10.47 18.11
N LEU A 415 -21.10 -9.31 18.73
CA LEU A 415 -21.51 -8.03 18.17
C LEU A 415 -20.74 -7.66 16.89
N LEU A 416 -19.42 -7.90 16.86
CA LEU A 416 -18.61 -7.68 15.65
C LEU A 416 -19.06 -8.57 14.48
N LYS A 417 -19.45 -9.81 14.77
CA LYS A 417 -19.96 -10.75 13.79
C LYS A 417 -21.30 -10.29 13.20
N ASN A 418 -22.24 -9.89 14.05
CA ASN A 418 -23.52 -9.31 13.62
C ASN A 418 -23.31 -8.00 12.82
N TRP A 419 -22.37 -7.18 13.27
CA TRP A 419 -21.99 -5.95 12.59
C TRP A 419 -21.45 -6.23 11.17
N ALA A 420 -20.61 -7.26 11.02
CA ALA A 420 -20.09 -7.71 9.73
C ALA A 420 -21.21 -8.15 8.78
N SER A 421 -22.15 -8.98 9.25
CA SER A 421 -23.30 -9.43 8.44
C SER A 421 -24.11 -8.26 7.88
N VAL A 422 -24.40 -7.24 8.70
CA VAL A 422 -25.13 -6.05 8.24
C VAL A 422 -24.33 -5.24 7.21
N ILE A 423 -23.01 -5.12 7.39
CA ILE A 423 -22.16 -4.43 6.41
C ILE A 423 -22.11 -5.17 5.07
N LEU A 424 -22.04 -6.49 5.09
CA LEU A 424 -22.11 -7.30 3.87
C LEU A 424 -23.46 -7.13 3.16
N CYS A 425 -24.58 -7.14 3.90
CA CYS A 425 -25.90 -6.84 3.34
C CYS A 425 -25.96 -5.44 2.68
N LEU A 426 -25.40 -4.41 3.34
CA LEU A 426 -25.30 -3.06 2.77
C LEU A 426 -24.42 -3.04 1.51
N TYR A 427 -23.32 -3.78 1.53
CA TYR A 427 -22.38 -3.84 0.42
C TYR A 427 -22.97 -4.52 -0.82
N GLU A 428 -23.82 -5.54 -0.67
CA GLU A 428 -24.52 -6.14 -1.83
C GLU A 428 -25.38 -5.13 -2.58
N VAL A 429 -26.03 -4.21 -1.86
CA VAL A 429 -26.74 -3.08 -2.46
C VAL A 429 -25.75 -2.07 -3.05
N GLY A 430 -24.63 -1.82 -2.37
CA GLY A 430 -23.57 -0.92 -2.80
C GLY A 430 -22.90 -1.32 -4.12
N LYS A 431 -22.74 -2.62 -4.38
CA LYS A 431 -22.21 -3.16 -5.65
C LYS A 431 -23.04 -2.68 -6.85
N LEU A 432 -24.36 -2.58 -6.71
CA LEU A 432 -25.26 -2.08 -7.77
C LEU A 432 -25.01 -0.61 -8.13
N LYS A 433 -24.51 0.18 -7.18
CA LYS A 433 -24.16 1.61 -7.36
C LYS A 433 -22.65 1.85 -7.50
N LYS A 434 -21.84 0.78 -7.57
CA LYS A 434 -20.36 0.85 -7.59
C LYS A 434 -19.78 1.64 -6.40
N MET A 435 -20.43 1.58 -5.25
CA MET A 435 -19.91 2.18 -4.02
C MET A 435 -18.73 1.36 -3.49
N GLN A 436 -17.73 2.05 -2.92
CA GLN A 436 -16.59 1.37 -2.32
C GLN A 436 -16.95 0.87 -0.92
N LEU A 437 -16.58 -0.36 -0.61
CA LEU A 437 -16.82 -0.97 0.70
C LEU A 437 -16.11 -0.19 1.80
N LEU A 438 -14.92 0.34 1.52
CA LEU A 438 -14.16 1.13 2.49
C LEU A 438 -14.91 2.42 2.89
N ASP A 439 -15.70 3.02 1.99
CA ASP A 439 -16.52 4.19 2.30
C ASP A 439 -17.67 3.83 3.23
N ILE A 440 -18.36 2.71 2.95
CA ILE A 440 -19.43 2.18 3.80
C ILE A 440 -18.87 1.82 5.19
N PHE A 441 -17.70 1.18 5.23
CA PHE A 441 -17.00 0.83 6.47
C PHE A 441 -16.65 2.08 7.30
N CYS A 442 -16.14 3.13 6.66
CA CYS A 442 -15.84 4.40 7.34
C CYS A 442 -17.10 5.04 7.93
N GLU A 443 -18.22 5.08 7.19
CA GLU A 443 -19.47 5.65 7.70
C GLU A 443 -20.05 4.80 8.85
N ALA A 444 -19.97 3.47 8.73
CA ALA A 444 -20.50 2.54 9.72
C ALA A 444 -19.76 2.56 11.06
N THR A 445 -18.46 2.90 11.04
CA THR A 445 -17.62 3.00 12.22
C THR A 445 -17.75 4.36 12.92
N ASP A 446 -18.40 5.35 12.31
CA ASP A 446 -18.52 6.70 12.86
C ASP A 446 -19.46 6.76 14.09
N SER A 447 -18.86 7.01 15.26
CA SER A 447 -19.56 7.18 16.55
C SER A 447 -20.44 8.44 16.63
N ARG A 448 -20.19 9.45 15.80
CA ARG A 448 -21.01 10.68 15.74
C ARG A 448 -22.32 10.40 15.01
N LEU A 449 -22.25 9.73 13.86
CA LEU A 449 -23.43 9.40 13.06
C LEU A 449 -24.35 8.40 13.77
N SER A 450 -23.79 7.45 14.51
CA SER A 450 -24.58 6.53 15.35
C SER A 450 -25.43 7.27 16.40
N ARG A 451 -24.86 8.28 17.08
CA ARG A 451 -25.59 9.10 18.07
C ARG A 451 -26.71 9.94 17.44
N LEU A 452 -26.48 10.48 16.25
CA LEU A 452 -27.50 11.20 15.47
C LEU A 452 -28.65 10.27 15.06
N ARG A 453 -28.36 9.01 14.68
CA ARG A 453 -29.39 7.99 14.36
C ARG A 453 -30.24 7.62 15.58
N SER A 454 -29.65 7.56 16.77
CA SER A 454 -30.39 7.34 18.03
C SER A 454 -31.19 8.56 18.49
N SER A 455 -30.69 9.78 18.24
CA SER A 455 -31.35 11.04 18.65
C SER A 455 -32.54 11.44 17.77
N ASN A 456 -32.55 11.04 16.49
CA ASN A 456 -33.65 11.32 15.56
C ASN A 456 -34.98 10.61 15.93
N ASN A 457 -35.02 9.83 17.01
CA ASN A 457 -36.25 9.27 17.56
C ASN A 457 -37.17 10.32 18.24
N LYS A 458 -36.79 11.60 18.31
CA LYS A 458 -37.63 12.65 18.94
C LYS A 458 -38.02 13.84 18.05
N LEU A 459 -37.58 13.94 16.80
CA LEU A 459 -38.00 15.03 15.93
C LEU A 459 -38.16 14.55 14.48
N GLY A 460 -39.39 14.63 13.99
CA GLY A 460 -39.72 14.30 12.62
C GLY A 460 -38.93 15.14 11.61
N ARG A 461 -38.55 14.47 10.52
CA ARG A 461 -38.30 15.03 9.18
C ARG A 461 -37.65 16.43 9.17
N VAL A 462 -36.36 16.53 9.51
CA VAL A 462 -35.61 17.75 9.27
C VAL A 462 -35.19 17.82 7.80
N SER A 463 -35.73 18.84 7.14
CA SER A 463 -35.49 19.27 5.78
C SER A 463 -34.01 19.53 5.49
N SER A 464 -33.62 19.25 4.25
CA SER A 464 -32.36 19.62 3.63
C SER A 464 -32.16 21.14 3.68
N ASN A 465 -31.47 21.66 4.70
CA ASN A 465 -30.70 22.91 4.62
C ASN A 465 -30.01 23.23 5.96
N SER A 466 -28.72 22.88 6.06
CA SER A 466 -27.79 23.59 6.94
C SER A 466 -26.39 23.56 6.32
N LYS A 467 -26.20 24.43 5.31
CA LYS A 467 -24.87 24.95 4.99
C LYS A 467 -24.46 25.85 6.14
N ASN A 468 -23.38 25.51 6.88
CA ASN A 468 -22.40 26.47 7.40
C ASN A 468 -21.15 25.79 7.98
N LEU A 469 -20.06 25.95 7.21
CA LEU A 469 -18.66 26.19 7.59
C LEU A 469 -18.15 25.68 8.94
N ILE A 470 -17.59 24.45 8.94
CA ILE A 470 -16.24 24.14 9.48
C ILE A 470 -15.62 23.04 8.59
N ASP A 471 -14.46 23.35 8.01
CA ASP A 471 -13.50 22.53 7.23
C ASP A 471 -13.92 21.93 5.86
N GLY A 472 -13.44 22.59 4.80
CA GLY A 472 -13.89 22.45 3.40
C GLY A 472 -13.40 21.22 2.62
N ARG A 473 -13.31 20.03 3.22
CA ARG A 473 -13.08 18.77 2.48
C ARG A 473 -13.96 17.58 2.88
N LEU A 474 -14.86 17.73 3.86
CA LEU A 474 -15.80 16.68 4.29
C LEU A 474 -17.25 16.87 3.80
N ALA A 475 -17.52 17.91 3.01
CA ALA A 475 -18.87 18.46 2.81
C ALA A 475 -19.57 18.13 1.47
N SER A 476 -19.33 16.97 0.82
CA SER A 476 -20.15 16.57 -0.35
C SER A 476 -20.85 15.22 -0.29
N ASN A 477 -20.49 14.29 0.61
CA ASN A 477 -21.02 12.91 0.55
C ASN A 477 -21.73 12.49 1.84
N GLY A 478 -22.72 13.28 2.27
CA GLY A 478 -23.55 12.93 3.40
C GLY A 478 -24.44 11.71 3.12
N HIS A 479 -24.08 10.57 3.72
CA HIS A 479 -24.88 9.37 4.02
C HIS A 479 -24.98 8.28 2.93
N SER A 480 -23.86 7.65 2.56
CA SER A 480 -23.81 6.42 1.75
C SER A 480 -24.81 5.37 2.24
N ILE A 481 -24.91 5.15 3.56
CA ILE A 481 -25.86 4.16 4.12
C ILE A 481 -27.31 4.55 3.86
N SER A 482 -27.67 5.83 4.03
CA SER A 482 -29.05 6.27 3.73
C SER A 482 -29.38 6.18 2.24
N GLN A 483 -28.39 6.42 1.37
CA GLN A 483 -28.51 6.29 -0.07
C GLN A 483 -28.71 4.82 -0.46
N LEU A 484 -28.08 3.88 0.24
CA LEU A 484 -28.29 2.44 0.07
C LEU A 484 -29.72 2.04 0.48
N ILE A 485 -30.20 2.51 1.63
CA ILE A 485 -31.58 2.25 2.09
C ILE A 485 -32.60 2.79 1.09
N HIS A 486 -32.38 4.00 0.55
CA HIS A 486 -33.20 4.54 -0.52
C HIS A 486 -33.08 3.69 -1.80
N THR A 487 -31.88 3.22 -2.15
CA THR A 487 -31.67 2.41 -3.35
C THR A 487 -32.50 1.13 -3.31
N VAL A 488 -32.60 0.47 -2.15
CA VAL A 488 -33.45 -0.74 -1.97
C VAL A 488 -34.91 -0.48 -2.33
N ARG A 489 -35.44 0.71 -2.03
CA ARG A 489 -36.84 1.08 -2.36
C ARG A 489 -37.08 1.12 -3.87
N GLU A 490 -36.07 1.52 -4.62
CA GLU A 490 -36.12 1.72 -6.07
C GLU A 490 -35.63 0.50 -6.89
N LEU A 491 -35.27 -0.62 -6.24
CA LEU A 491 -34.73 -1.78 -6.96
C LEU A 491 -35.81 -2.50 -7.79
N PRO A 492 -35.50 -2.92 -9.02
CA PRO A 492 -36.33 -3.87 -9.76
C PRO A 492 -36.48 -5.18 -8.99
N VAL A 493 -37.65 -5.83 -9.08
CA VAL A 493 -37.98 -7.07 -8.35
C VAL A 493 -36.93 -8.17 -8.60
N ALA A 494 -36.42 -8.31 -9.83
CA ALA A 494 -35.38 -9.29 -10.15
C ALA A 494 -34.05 -9.02 -9.42
N SER A 495 -33.66 -7.75 -9.28
CA SER A 495 -32.46 -7.36 -8.54
C SER A 495 -32.68 -7.51 -7.03
N LEU A 496 -33.89 -7.20 -6.53
CA LEU A 496 -34.23 -7.39 -5.12
C LEU A 496 -34.18 -8.87 -4.72
N CYS A 497 -34.73 -9.79 -5.52
CA CYS A 497 -34.62 -11.24 -5.23
C CYS A 497 -33.16 -11.66 -5.08
N LYS A 498 -32.29 -11.29 -6.02
CA LYS A 498 -30.86 -11.62 -5.96
C LYS A 498 -30.18 -11.06 -4.72
N VAL A 499 -30.54 -9.85 -4.31
CA VAL A 499 -30.02 -9.23 -3.08
C VAL A 499 -30.53 -9.99 -1.84
N LEU A 500 -31.80 -10.39 -1.80
CA LEU A 500 -32.37 -11.16 -0.69
C LEU A 500 -31.75 -12.56 -0.58
N ASP A 501 -31.47 -13.23 -1.71
CA ASP A 501 -30.73 -14.50 -1.74
C ASP A 501 -29.34 -14.34 -1.07
N LEU A 502 -28.61 -13.28 -1.42
CA LEU A 502 -27.30 -12.98 -0.83
C LEU A 502 -27.40 -12.56 0.64
N TRP A 503 -28.43 -11.81 1.02
CA TRP A 503 -28.67 -11.47 2.43
C TRP A 503 -28.93 -12.71 3.27
N SER A 504 -29.67 -13.69 2.74
CA SER A 504 -29.93 -14.96 3.42
C SER A 504 -28.62 -15.70 3.75
N ILE A 505 -27.61 -15.63 2.87
CA ILE A 505 -26.28 -16.20 3.11
C ILE A 505 -25.55 -15.43 4.21
N HIS A 506 -25.55 -14.09 4.14
CA HIS A 506 -24.80 -13.26 5.11
C HIS A 506 -25.39 -13.25 6.53
N THR A 507 -26.69 -13.56 6.68
CA THR A 507 -27.40 -13.57 7.97
C THR A 507 -27.74 -14.95 8.48
N GLU A 508 -27.14 -16.03 7.96
CA GLU A 508 -27.42 -17.43 8.36
C GLU A 508 -27.37 -17.63 9.87
N GLU A 509 -26.43 -16.97 10.56
CA GLU A 509 -26.22 -17.11 12.01
C GLU A 509 -27.02 -16.09 12.84
N MET A 510 -27.94 -15.34 12.21
CA MET A 510 -28.81 -14.36 12.84
C MET A 510 -30.28 -14.79 12.72
N ASP A 511 -30.69 -15.83 13.47
CA ASP A 511 -31.99 -16.52 13.36
C ASP A 511 -33.19 -15.58 13.13
N GLU A 512 -33.38 -14.58 14.00
CA GLU A 512 -34.52 -13.64 13.91
C GLU A 512 -34.57 -12.83 12.61
N ILE A 513 -33.40 -12.47 12.06
CA ILE A 513 -33.29 -11.69 10.82
C ILE A 513 -33.38 -12.62 9.62
N HIS A 514 -32.74 -13.78 9.71
CA HIS A 514 -32.76 -14.81 8.68
C HIS A 514 -34.20 -15.24 8.37
N SER A 515 -35.02 -15.51 9.39
CA SER A 515 -36.45 -15.82 9.20
C SER A 515 -37.21 -14.69 8.51
N LYS A 516 -36.98 -13.43 8.91
CA LYS A 516 -37.62 -12.27 8.27
C LYS A 516 -37.22 -12.09 6.81
N ILE A 517 -35.96 -12.37 6.47
CA ILE A 517 -35.46 -12.32 5.08
C ILE A 517 -36.14 -13.42 4.25
N GLN A 518 -36.23 -14.64 4.78
CA GLN A 518 -36.90 -15.75 4.10
C GLN A 518 -38.39 -15.46 3.84
N GLU A 519 -39.10 -14.91 4.83
CA GLU A 519 -40.51 -14.50 4.68
C GLU A 519 -40.68 -13.43 3.60
N LEU A 520 -39.82 -12.40 3.59
CA LEU A 520 -39.83 -11.37 2.57
C LEU A 520 -39.51 -11.94 1.18
N HIS A 521 -38.58 -12.89 1.11
CA HIS A 521 -38.19 -13.51 -0.14
C HIS A 521 -39.36 -14.27 -0.79
N LEU A 522 -40.09 -15.09 -0.02
CA LEU A 522 -41.29 -15.81 -0.48
C LEU A 522 -42.40 -14.85 -0.94
N MET A 523 -42.55 -13.70 -0.25
CA MET A 523 -43.53 -12.67 -0.60
C MET A 523 -43.19 -11.97 -1.93
N VAL A 524 -41.91 -11.68 -2.17
CA VAL A 524 -41.45 -11.04 -3.41
C VAL A 524 -41.53 -12.02 -4.58
N GLN A 525 -41.20 -13.30 -4.38
CA GLN A 525 -41.29 -14.33 -5.42
C GLN A 525 -42.73 -14.64 -5.85
N SER A 526 -43.68 -14.68 -4.91
CA SER A 526 -45.11 -14.87 -5.22
C SER A 526 -45.73 -13.69 -6.00
N THR A 527 -45.13 -12.50 -5.91
CA THR A 527 -45.57 -11.34 -6.71
C THR A 527 -45.06 -11.42 -8.17
N LYS A 528 -43.94 -12.12 -8.39
CA LYS A 528 -43.36 -12.41 -9.71
C LYS A 528 -44.26 -13.34 -10.55
N SER A 529 -44.84 -14.38 -9.93
CA SER A 529 -45.74 -15.30 -10.64
C SER A 529 -47.06 -14.64 -11.07
N CYS A 530 -47.52 -13.62 -10.36
CA CYS A 530 -48.78 -12.93 -10.66
C CYS A 530 -48.65 -11.90 -11.81
N THR A 531 -47.45 -11.36 -12.04
CA THR A 531 -47.19 -10.36 -13.09
C THR A 531 -46.97 -11.01 -14.46
N ASP A 532 -46.42 -12.23 -14.53
CA ASP A 532 -46.29 -12.99 -15.78
C ASP A 532 -47.64 -13.46 -16.38
N PHE A 533 -48.72 -13.54 -15.58
CA PHE A 533 -50.06 -13.88 -16.09
C PHE A 533 -50.84 -12.67 -16.65
N GLN A 534 -50.45 -11.44 -16.32
CA GLN A 534 -51.17 -10.23 -16.77
C GLN A 534 -50.62 -9.61 -18.06
N GLU A 535 -49.42 -9.99 -18.51
CA GLU A 535 -48.86 -9.51 -19.79
C GLU A 535 -49.42 -10.21 -21.04
N LYS A 536 -50.31 -11.20 -20.89
CA LYS A 536 -50.97 -11.89 -22.03
C LYS A 536 -52.44 -11.53 -22.26
N GLN A 537 -52.99 -10.52 -21.60
CA GLN A 537 -54.37 -10.12 -21.86
C GLN A 537 -54.58 -8.62 -21.66
N ILE A 538 -54.20 -7.83 -22.67
CA ILE A 538 -54.76 -6.48 -22.86
C ILE A 538 -55.39 -6.44 -24.23
N ASP A 539 -56.69 -6.74 -24.26
CA ASP A 539 -57.58 -6.20 -25.26
C ASP A 539 -58.96 -5.89 -24.63
N CYS A 540 -59.44 -4.68 -24.91
CA CYS A 540 -60.82 -4.17 -24.79
C CYS A 540 -61.48 -3.79 -23.42
N HIS A 541 -61.75 -2.47 -23.31
CA HIS A 541 -62.95 -1.78 -22.76
C HIS A 541 -63.02 -1.18 -21.32
N ARG A 542 -62.79 0.14 -21.28
CA ARG A 542 -63.60 1.29 -20.73
C ARG A 542 -64.39 1.21 -19.41
N MET A 543 -63.99 2.13 -18.51
CA MET A 543 -64.75 3.01 -17.59
C MET A 543 -65.70 2.43 -16.51
N LYS A 544 -65.36 2.68 -15.23
CA LYS A 544 -66.09 3.60 -14.32
C LYS A 544 -65.39 3.76 -12.96
N ASN A 545 -65.49 4.98 -12.43
CA ASN A 545 -64.93 5.48 -11.17
C ASN A 545 -65.36 4.67 -9.92
N SER A 546 -64.45 4.53 -8.95
CA SER A 546 -64.76 4.94 -7.57
C SER A 546 -63.49 5.23 -6.78
N SER A 547 -63.48 6.42 -6.18
CA SER A 547 -62.54 6.87 -5.16
C SER A 547 -62.69 6.03 -3.90
N GLY A 548 -61.69 5.20 -3.62
CA GLY A 548 -61.49 4.51 -2.36
C GLY A 548 -60.11 4.84 -1.82
N VAL A 549 -60.07 5.38 -0.60
CA VAL A 549 -58.88 5.72 0.19
C VAL A 549 -57.78 4.67 -0.02
N GLY A 550 -56.70 5.09 -0.68
CA GLY A 550 -55.54 4.24 -0.98
C GLY A 550 -54.84 3.83 0.31
N LYS A 551 -55.19 2.65 0.84
CA LYS A 551 -54.23 1.85 1.60
C LYS A 551 -53.13 1.47 0.62
N THR A 552 -52.08 2.26 0.57
CA THR A 552 -50.84 1.94 -0.13
C THR A 552 -50.41 0.55 0.33
N SER A 553 -50.55 -0.46 -0.54
CA SER A 553 -49.87 -1.73 -0.29
C SER A 553 -48.38 -1.39 -0.19
N PHE A 554 -47.80 -1.62 0.98
CA PHE A 554 -46.35 -1.50 1.15
C PHE A 554 -45.72 -2.46 0.13
N SER A 555 -45.01 -1.91 -0.86
CA SER A 555 -44.32 -2.72 -1.87
C SER A 555 -43.30 -3.62 -1.16
N GLY A 556 -42.98 -4.79 -1.73
CA GLY A 556 -41.95 -5.68 -1.16
C GLY A 556 -40.62 -4.95 -0.90
N ASN A 557 -40.32 -3.96 -1.75
CA ASN A 557 -39.16 -3.07 -1.62
C ASN A 557 -39.20 -2.21 -0.36
N ASP A 558 -40.36 -1.65 0.01
CA ASP A 558 -40.49 -0.82 1.22
C ASP A 558 -40.27 -1.66 2.49
N LYS A 559 -40.76 -2.91 2.50
CA LYS A 559 -40.52 -3.83 3.62
C LYS A 559 -39.05 -4.24 3.71
N ALA A 560 -38.39 -4.50 2.59
CA ALA A 560 -36.96 -4.80 2.55
C ALA A 560 -36.11 -3.62 3.03
N ALA A 561 -36.46 -2.39 2.60
CA ALA A 561 -35.78 -1.17 3.06
C ALA A 561 -36.01 -0.91 4.56
N ALA A 562 -37.23 -1.18 5.07
CA ALA A 562 -37.52 -1.06 6.49
C ALA A 562 -36.76 -2.10 7.33
N LEU A 563 -36.63 -3.33 6.83
CA LEU A 563 -35.80 -4.36 7.47
C LEU A 563 -34.33 -3.93 7.52
N LEU A 564 -33.79 -3.42 6.42
CA LEU A 564 -32.40 -2.94 6.38
C LEU A 564 -32.17 -1.77 7.35
N ASP A 565 -33.12 -0.82 7.45
CA ASP A 565 -33.04 0.28 8.42
C ASP A 565 -33.09 -0.24 9.88
N ASP A 566 -33.93 -1.23 10.17
CA ASP A 566 -33.99 -1.90 11.48
C ASP A 566 -32.67 -2.61 11.82
N MET A 567 -32.10 -3.34 10.85
CA MET A 567 -30.79 -3.99 10.98
C MET A 567 -29.68 -2.99 11.28
N VAL A 568 -29.62 -1.88 10.54
CA VAL A 568 -28.64 -0.81 10.74
C VAL A 568 -28.77 -0.19 12.13
N ARG A 569 -30.00 0.05 12.60
CA ARG A 569 -30.22 0.63 13.94
C ARG A 569 -29.82 -0.30 15.07
N LYS A 570 -30.10 -1.60 14.94
CA LYS A 570 -29.87 -2.59 15.99
C LYS A 570 -28.43 -3.07 16.08
N PHE A 571 -27.80 -3.35 14.93
CA PHE A 571 -26.53 -4.07 14.88
C PHE A 571 -25.35 -3.21 14.44
N LEU A 572 -25.58 -2.11 13.71
CA LEU A 572 -24.51 -1.22 13.25
C LEU A 572 -24.10 -0.19 14.30
N ILE A 573 -23.81 -0.68 15.50
CA ILE A 573 -23.31 0.13 16.62
C ILE A 573 -21.77 0.14 16.55
N PRO A 574 -21.12 1.31 16.51
CA PRO A 574 -19.67 1.43 16.42
C PRO A 574 -18.93 0.66 17.51
N VAL A 575 -17.86 -0.03 17.12
CA VAL A 575 -17.03 -0.87 18.01
C VAL A 575 -16.51 -0.06 19.21
N GLU A 576 -16.12 1.19 18.98
CA GLU A 576 -15.64 2.13 20.00
C GLU A 576 -16.67 2.48 21.10
N SER A 577 -17.95 2.16 20.86
CA SER A 577 -19.03 2.35 21.83
C SER A 577 -19.18 1.16 22.78
N ARG A 578 -18.43 0.06 22.58
CA ARG A 578 -18.53 -1.16 23.38
C ARG A 578 -17.46 -1.23 24.48
N ARG A 579 -17.72 -2.03 25.51
CA ARG A 579 -16.73 -2.36 26.56
C ARG A 579 -15.60 -3.18 25.97
N PHE A 580 -14.40 -3.00 26.52
CA PHE A 580 -13.19 -3.74 26.14
C PHE A 580 -12.81 -3.63 24.66
N HIS A 581 -13.35 -2.65 23.92
CA HIS A 581 -13.03 -2.50 22.50
C HIS A 581 -11.55 -2.18 22.29
N GLU A 582 -10.88 -1.57 23.26
CA GLU A 582 -9.45 -1.30 23.23
C GLU A 582 -8.61 -2.58 23.09
N VAL A 583 -9.12 -3.74 23.53
CA VAL A 583 -8.42 -5.04 23.39
C VAL A 583 -8.27 -5.44 21.92
N VAL A 584 -9.25 -5.09 21.08
CA VAL A 584 -9.35 -5.53 19.67
C VAL A 584 -9.12 -4.41 18.66
N CYS A 585 -9.31 -3.14 19.06
CA CYS A 585 -9.46 -2.00 18.15
C CYS A 585 -8.32 -1.00 18.26
N PHE A 586 -7.57 -0.82 17.16
CA PHE A 586 -6.53 0.20 17.06
C PHE A 586 -7.08 1.56 16.61
N ARG A 587 -6.71 2.64 17.31
CA ARG A 587 -7.29 3.99 17.11
C ARG A 587 -6.28 5.11 16.84
N ASP A 588 -4.99 4.88 17.01
CA ASP A 588 -3.99 5.95 16.97
C ASP A 588 -3.52 6.29 15.55
N VAL A 589 -4.08 7.35 14.99
CA VAL A 589 -3.67 7.89 13.68
C VAL A 589 -2.32 8.60 13.73
N GLY A 590 -1.91 9.16 14.87
CA GLY A 590 -0.68 9.94 15.01
C GLY A 590 0.55 9.08 14.78
N THR A 591 0.58 7.90 15.40
CA THR A 591 1.66 6.91 15.24
C THR A 591 1.74 6.44 13.79
N LEU A 592 0.61 6.07 13.16
CA LEU A 592 0.60 5.66 11.76
C LEU A 592 1.04 6.77 10.79
N ARG A 593 0.54 7.99 10.99
CA ARG A 593 0.87 9.13 10.12
C ARG A 593 2.38 9.42 10.14
N THR A 594 2.97 9.38 11.32
CA THR A 594 4.41 9.64 11.50
C THR A 594 5.24 8.57 10.81
N ALA A 595 4.87 7.30 10.96
CA ALA A 595 5.62 6.18 10.41
C ALA A 595 5.43 5.95 8.90
N LEU A 596 4.22 6.18 8.34
CA LEU A 596 3.91 5.91 6.94
C LEU A 596 4.22 7.07 6.00
N ILE A 597 3.79 8.28 6.37
CA ILE A 597 3.96 9.45 5.51
C ILE A 597 5.31 10.09 5.82
N GLY A 598 5.59 10.29 7.12
CA GLY A 598 6.75 11.06 7.57
C GLY A 598 6.71 12.51 7.06
N ASN A 599 7.42 13.41 7.74
CA ASN A 599 7.68 14.72 7.16
C ASN A 599 9.11 15.14 7.50
N PRO A 600 10.12 14.46 6.92
CA PRO A 600 11.51 14.64 7.32
C PRO A 600 11.96 16.09 7.13
N ARG A 601 11.50 16.75 6.06
CA ARG A 601 11.78 18.17 5.83
C ARG A 601 11.26 19.03 6.98
N ARG A 602 9.96 18.93 7.30
CA ARG A 602 9.36 19.73 8.38
C ARG A 602 10.01 19.40 9.72
N GLU A 603 10.26 18.13 10.00
CA GLU A 603 10.86 17.68 11.25
C GLU A 603 12.28 18.22 11.43
N ILE A 604 13.13 18.14 10.40
CA ILE A 604 14.47 18.76 10.42
C ILE A 604 14.35 20.28 10.69
N GLN A 605 13.45 20.98 9.99
CA GLN A 605 13.27 22.43 10.17
C GLN A 605 12.76 22.78 11.58
N VAL A 606 11.76 22.06 12.11
CA VAL A 606 11.25 22.26 13.49
C VAL A 606 12.34 21.96 14.51
N ASN A 607 13.08 20.86 14.34
CA ASN A 607 14.11 20.45 15.29
C ASN A 607 15.29 21.43 15.32
N LEU A 608 15.65 22.02 14.19
CA LEU A 608 16.67 23.08 14.13
C LEU A 608 16.19 24.37 14.81
N LEU A 609 14.92 24.74 14.65
CA LEU A 609 14.35 25.95 15.26
C LEU A 609 14.09 25.77 16.76
N LYS A 610 13.64 24.59 17.20
CA LYS A 610 13.26 24.28 18.59
C LYS A 610 14.15 23.20 19.21
N SER A 611 15.46 23.30 19.02
CA SER A 611 16.40 22.28 19.50
C SER A 611 16.40 22.11 21.03
N ASN A 612 16.04 23.17 21.78
CA ASN A 612 15.85 23.14 23.22
C ASN A 612 14.76 22.16 23.67
N SER A 613 13.65 22.05 22.93
CA SER A 613 12.52 21.18 23.25
C SER A 613 12.87 19.69 23.16
N TYR A 614 13.82 19.34 22.29
CA TYR A 614 14.26 17.97 22.06
C TYR A 614 15.43 17.58 22.97
N ILE A 615 16.48 18.42 23.05
CA ILE A 615 17.70 18.13 23.84
C ILE A 615 17.42 18.26 25.35
N ARG A 616 16.46 19.11 25.75
CA ARG A 616 16.06 19.34 27.15
C ARG A 616 17.25 19.65 28.08
N CYS A 617 18.23 20.40 27.57
CA CYS A 617 19.39 20.81 28.34
C CYS A 617 19.03 21.93 29.33
N GLY A 618 19.72 21.95 30.48
CA GLY A 618 19.57 23.03 31.46
C GLY A 618 20.14 24.39 31.01
N CYS A 619 20.91 24.44 29.92
CA CYS A 619 21.56 25.65 29.43
C CYS A 619 20.77 26.44 28.36
N CYS A 620 19.68 25.88 27.81
CA CYS A 620 18.84 26.51 26.77
C CYS A 620 17.34 26.49 27.13
N SER A 621 17.00 26.37 28.42
CA SER A 621 15.65 26.12 28.92
C SER A 621 14.74 27.36 29.01
N SER A 622 15.17 28.50 28.48
CA SER A 622 14.35 29.73 28.45
C SER A 622 13.09 29.51 27.61
N SER A 623 11.93 29.92 28.16
CA SER A 623 10.58 29.65 27.62
C SER A 623 10.21 30.43 26.36
N ASP A 624 11.02 31.40 25.95
CA ASP A 624 10.86 32.11 24.68
C ASP A 624 11.74 31.46 23.62
N ASN A 625 11.25 31.39 22.37
CA ASN A 625 12.02 31.02 21.17
C ASN A 625 13.18 32.00 20.87
N ALA A 626 13.72 32.69 21.88
CA ALA A 626 14.83 33.58 21.77
C ALA A 626 16.12 32.80 21.49
N LEU A 627 16.91 33.30 20.53
CA LEU A 627 18.22 32.77 20.18
C LEU A 627 19.13 32.73 21.42
N SER A 628 19.36 31.52 21.95
CA SER A 628 20.31 31.32 23.03
C SER A 628 21.70 31.01 22.45
N PRO A 629 22.75 31.68 22.93
CA PRO A 629 24.12 31.48 22.46
C PRO A 629 24.74 30.15 22.93
N THR A 630 24.04 29.40 23.78
CA THR A 630 24.38 28.03 24.20
C THR A 630 23.78 26.95 23.29
N MET A 631 22.99 27.33 22.27
CA MET A 631 22.46 26.40 21.27
C MET A 631 23.55 25.88 20.32
N HIS A 632 23.28 24.74 19.68
CA HIS A 632 24.15 24.19 18.65
C HIS A 632 24.30 25.15 17.46
N ASP A 633 25.49 25.24 16.88
CA ASP A 633 25.82 26.23 15.84
C ASP A 633 24.88 26.17 14.64
N SER A 634 24.50 24.97 14.20
CA SER A 634 23.57 24.73 13.09
C SER A 634 22.14 25.21 13.40
N SER A 635 21.70 25.11 14.66
CA SER A 635 20.42 25.69 15.10
C SER A 635 20.48 27.22 15.13
N VAL A 636 21.58 27.79 15.63
CA VAL A 636 21.79 29.25 15.64
C VAL A 636 21.78 29.79 14.21
N MET A 637 22.56 29.16 13.33
CA MET A 637 22.65 29.52 11.91
C MET A 637 21.31 29.42 11.19
N TYR A 638 20.55 28.34 11.42
CA TYR A 638 19.26 28.16 10.77
C TYR A 638 18.19 29.15 11.27
N ASN A 639 18.21 29.50 12.56
CA ASN A 639 17.34 30.55 13.10
C ASN A 639 17.71 31.92 12.52
N LEU A 640 18.99 32.29 12.49
CA LEU A 640 19.45 33.53 11.87
C LEU A 640 19.07 33.58 10.39
N ALA A 641 19.17 32.45 9.68
CA ALA A 641 18.79 32.37 8.28
C ALA A 641 17.31 32.70 8.03
N GLN A 642 16.41 32.57 9.03
CA GLN A 642 14.99 32.93 8.87
C GLN A 642 14.76 34.43 8.67
N GLU A 643 15.67 35.27 9.17
CA GLU A 643 15.58 36.73 9.06
C GLU A 643 15.93 37.22 7.63
N TYR A 644 16.61 36.37 6.85
CA TYR A 644 16.98 36.65 5.48
C TYR A 644 15.91 36.17 4.48
N GLY A 645 15.93 36.75 3.28
CA GLY A 645 15.16 36.28 2.13
C GLY A 645 15.78 35.06 1.45
N ASP A 646 15.54 34.91 0.14
CA ASP A 646 16.00 33.75 -0.63
C ASP A 646 17.53 33.69 -0.79
N LEU A 647 18.19 34.83 -0.74
CA LEU A 647 19.63 34.98 -0.87
C LEU A 647 20.21 35.57 0.40
N ILE A 648 21.20 34.88 0.95
CA ILE A 648 21.87 35.23 2.19
C ILE A 648 23.29 35.65 1.85
N ASN A 649 23.66 36.88 2.19
CA ASN A 649 25.05 37.34 2.09
C ASN A 649 25.89 36.64 3.15
N LEU A 650 26.94 35.93 2.73
CA LEU A 650 27.81 35.17 3.61
C LEU A 650 28.49 36.02 4.69
N ARG A 651 28.87 37.26 4.36
CA ARG A 651 29.58 38.15 5.30
C ARG A 651 28.64 38.62 6.40
N ASP A 652 27.47 39.09 6.02
CA ASP A 652 26.46 39.59 6.96
C ASP A 652 26.00 38.45 7.89
N TRP A 653 25.81 37.26 7.32
CA TRP A 653 25.42 36.08 8.09
C TRP A 653 26.52 35.59 9.05
N TYR A 654 27.78 35.64 8.63
CA TYR A 654 28.92 35.37 9.52
C TYR A 654 29.01 36.36 10.68
N HIS A 655 28.81 37.65 10.40
CA HIS A 655 28.82 38.68 11.44
C HIS A 655 27.68 38.48 12.45
N ALA A 656 26.47 38.20 11.97
CA ALA A 656 25.32 37.90 12.83
C ALA A 656 25.60 36.66 13.72
N PHE A 657 26.12 35.58 13.14
CA PHE A 657 26.49 34.37 13.88
C PHE A 657 27.56 34.65 14.96
N ARG A 658 28.62 35.36 14.58
CA ARG A 658 29.70 35.75 15.48
C ARG A 658 29.18 36.55 16.66
N GLU A 659 28.30 37.53 16.42
CA GLU A 659 27.70 38.32 17.50
C GLU A 659 26.84 37.48 18.44
N THR A 660 26.01 36.56 17.91
CA THR A 660 25.18 35.67 18.73
C THR A 660 26.04 34.79 19.63
N VAL A 661 27.04 34.08 19.07
CA VAL A 661 27.90 33.17 19.86
C VAL A 661 28.71 33.92 20.93
N LEU A 662 29.17 35.14 20.63
CA LEU A 662 29.94 35.95 21.59
C LEU A 662 29.08 36.54 22.72
N ARG A 663 27.79 36.86 22.47
CA ARG A 663 26.87 37.38 23.50
C ARG A 663 26.68 36.41 24.68
N GLY A 664 26.77 35.10 24.46
CA GLY A 664 26.57 34.09 25.52
C GLY A 664 27.60 34.05 26.61
N ARG A 665 28.82 34.52 26.36
CA ARG A 665 29.90 34.45 27.34
C ARG A 665 29.97 35.66 28.27
N ASN A 666 29.34 36.78 27.91
CA ASN A 666 29.39 37.99 28.74
C ASN A 666 28.43 37.91 29.96
N ASN A 667 27.36 37.12 29.88
CA ASN A 667 26.36 36.98 30.95
C ASN A 667 26.65 35.85 31.97
N LEU A 668 27.69 35.03 31.76
CA LEU A 668 28.13 33.97 32.70
C LEU A 668 29.16 34.44 33.75
N LYS A 669 29.38 35.75 33.88
CA LYS A 669 30.28 36.33 34.90
C LYS A 669 29.56 36.53 36.25
N CYS A 670 29.34 35.45 37.00
CA CYS A 670 29.13 35.42 38.46
C CYS A 670 29.11 33.94 38.91
N ARG A 671 29.87 33.39 39.86
CA ARG A 671 30.82 33.86 40.88
C ARG A 671 31.75 32.67 41.21
N SER A 672 33.06 32.85 41.16
CA SER A 672 34.02 32.12 42.00
C SER A 672 35.39 32.82 41.91
N PRO A 673 36.06 33.11 43.04
CA PRO A 673 37.37 33.72 43.03
C PRO A 673 38.43 32.62 42.94
N VAL A 674 38.90 32.31 41.72
CA VAL A 674 40.10 31.48 41.54
C VAL A 674 41.09 32.20 40.62
N SER A 675 42.33 32.24 41.13
CA SER A 675 43.60 32.76 40.64
C SER A 675 43.70 33.42 39.24
N LYS A 676 44.30 34.62 39.26
CA LYS A 676 44.66 35.48 38.10
C LYS A 676 45.77 34.92 37.19
N LYS A 677 45.73 33.64 36.79
CA LYS A 677 46.72 33.11 35.82
C LYS A 677 46.21 32.13 34.76
N ALA A 678 44.89 32.08 34.55
CA ALA A 678 44.27 31.38 33.42
C ALA A 678 43.11 32.20 32.79
N ARG A 679 43.28 33.52 32.66
CA ARG A 679 42.32 34.37 31.96
C ARG A 679 42.65 34.42 30.46
N LEU A 680 41.65 34.04 29.65
CA LEU A 680 41.47 34.37 28.24
C LEU A 680 42.32 33.58 27.23
N ALA A 681 41.97 32.31 27.00
CA ALA A 681 41.91 31.86 25.61
C ALA A 681 40.63 32.49 25.03
N SER A 682 40.74 33.70 24.48
CA SER A 682 39.79 34.15 23.47
C SER A 682 39.70 33.02 22.44
N GLU A 683 38.51 32.48 22.17
CA GLU A 683 38.36 31.66 20.96
C GLU A 683 38.94 32.50 19.82
N SER A 684 39.92 31.94 19.09
CA SER A 684 40.50 32.63 17.95
C SER A 684 39.40 32.91 16.94
N GLU A 685 39.45 34.05 16.23
CA GLU A 685 38.55 34.33 15.11
C GLU A 685 38.50 33.16 14.11
N ALA A 686 39.64 32.47 13.93
CA ALA A 686 39.73 31.25 13.12
C ALA A 686 38.84 30.11 13.63
N SER A 687 38.66 29.98 14.96
CA SER A 687 37.78 28.98 15.56
C SER A 687 36.31 29.28 15.31
N ILE A 688 35.90 30.55 15.41
CA ILE A 688 34.52 30.98 15.14
C ILE A 688 34.22 30.83 13.64
N GLN A 689 35.19 31.18 12.79
CA GLN A 689 35.09 30.98 11.35
C GLN A 689 34.98 29.49 10.98
N ALA A 690 35.77 28.61 11.60
CA ALA A 690 35.67 27.17 11.37
C ALA A 690 34.30 26.61 11.79
N ARG A 691 33.77 27.05 12.94
CA ARG A 691 32.42 26.70 13.42
C ARG A 691 31.33 27.17 12.46
N PHE A 692 31.42 28.41 11.99
CA PHE A 692 30.53 28.94 10.96
C PHE A 692 30.58 28.08 9.70
N CYS A 693 31.77 27.79 9.16
CA CYS A 693 31.92 26.95 7.97
C CYS A 693 31.33 25.55 8.18
N SER A 694 31.56 24.92 9.34
CA SER A 694 30.97 23.62 9.68
C SER A 694 29.45 23.67 9.65
N ALA A 695 28.84 24.66 10.32
CA ALA A 695 27.40 24.82 10.37
C ALA A 695 26.79 25.11 8.99
N VAL A 696 27.45 25.90 8.14
CA VAL A 696 27.03 26.13 6.75
C VAL A 696 27.04 24.82 5.95
N ILE A 697 28.10 24.01 6.09
CA ILE A 697 28.22 22.72 5.42
C ILE A 697 27.14 21.75 5.90
N GLU A 698 26.84 21.71 7.21
CA GLU A 698 25.75 20.88 7.75
C GLU A 698 24.38 21.29 7.17
N LEU A 699 24.11 22.59 7.06
CA LEU A 699 22.89 23.11 6.43
C LEU A 699 22.83 22.85 4.91
N GLN A 700 23.98 22.74 4.26
CA GLN A 700 24.08 22.29 2.86
C GLN A 700 23.79 20.80 2.73
N ILE A 701 24.40 19.95 3.57
CA ILE A 701 24.23 18.48 3.55
C ILE A 701 22.75 18.12 3.80
N THR A 702 22.09 18.84 4.70
CA THR A 702 20.65 18.67 4.97
C THR A 702 19.75 19.20 3.84
N GLY A 703 20.31 19.81 2.79
CA GLY A 703 19.58 20.32 1.63
C GLY A 703 18.79 21.60 1.88
N LEU A 704 19.00 22.28 3.01
CA LEU A 704 18.31 23.53 3.35
C LEU A 704 18.89 24.73 2.59
N LEU A 705 20.17 24.64 2.20
CA LEU A 705 20.93 25.67 1.52
C LEU A 705 21.63 25.14 0.26
N ARG A 706 21.74 26.00 -0.76
CA ARG A 706 22.59 25.80 -1.93
C ARG A 706 23.81 26.70 -1.84
N MET A 707 24.99 26.11 -2.00
CA MET A 707 26.25 26.83 -1.97
C MET A 707 26.37 27.88 -3.09
N PRO A 708 27.26 28.87 -2.91
CA PRO A 708 27.45 29.93 -3.89
C PRO A 708 27.76 29.39 -5.28
N SER A 709 27.18 30.03 -6.29
CA SER A 709 27.47 29.71 -7.69
C SER A 709 28.62 30.58 -8.21
N LYS A 710 29.23 30.18 -9.33
CA LYS A 710 30.24 31.00 -10.03
C LYS A 710 29.75 32.41 -10.38
N ARG A 711 28.43 32.61 -10.52
CA ARG A 711 27.83 33.92 -10.84
C ARG A 711 27.63 34.82 -9.61
N ARG A 712 27.53 34.25 -8.41
CA ARG A 712 27.30 34.97 -7.14
C ARG A 712 28.09 34.28 -6.03
N PRO A 713 29.40 34.54 -5.91
CA PRO A 713 30.28 33.84 -4.97
C PRO A 713 30.05 34.24 -3.51
N ASP A 714 29.55 35.45 -3.25
CA ASP A 714 29.33 35.96 -1.88
C ASP A 714 27.96 35.58 -1.28
N PHE A 715 27.09 34.89 -2.04
CA PHE A 715 25.72 34.60 -1.61
C PHE A 715 25.43 33.10 -1.57
N VAL A 716 24.79 32.67 -0.49
CA VAL A 716 24.16 31.35 -0.36
C VAL A 716 22.67 31.50 -0.67
N GLN A 717 22.10 30.50 -1.35
CA GLN A 717 20.66 30.49 -1.63
C GLN A 717 19.95 29.56 -0.65
N ARG A 718 18.89 30.06 -0.01
CA ARG A 718 17.98 29.23 0.79
C ARG A 718 17.06 28.45 -0.15
N ILE A 719 16.97 27.13 0.07
CA ILE A 719 16.14 26.24 -0.77
C ILE A 719 14.83 25.91 -0.05
N ALA A 720 14.88 25.75 1.27
CA ALA A 720 13.73 25.37 2.07
C ALA A 720 13.09 26.59 2.75
N PHE A 721 11.79 26.79 2.52
CA PHE A 721 10.99 27.87 3.09
C PHE A 721 9.78 27.31 3.83
N GLY A 722 9.33 28.05 4.85
CA GLY A 722 8.09 27.78 5.59
C GLY A 722 8.15 26.55 6.51
N LEU A 723 7.25 26.57 7.50
CA LEU A 723 6.91 25.46 8.40
C LEU A 723 5.42 25.15 8.35
#